data_AF-A0A7W2FW92-F1
#
_entry.id   AF-A0A7W2FW92-F1
#
_cell.length_a   1.000
_cell.length_b   1.000
_cell.length_c   1.000
_cell.angle_alpha   90.00
_cell.angle_beta   90.00
_cell.angle_gamma   90.00
#
_symmetry.space_group_name_H-M   'P 1'
#
loop_
_entity.id
_entity.type
_entity.pdbx_description
1 polymer ?
#
loop_
_entity_poly.entity_id
_entity_poly.type
_entity_poly.pdbx_seq_one_letter_code
_entity_poly.pdbx_strand_id
1 'polypeptide(L)'
;MAKINHNDIMDTIDVSIENAKDNKVLHLYAQNKFLRGGHLKIDRFELKHFANTGYLGLEQDMRLKQAAVTAIYNFGTQFPLSKTYISHPLYSELEKHLDIIFNRQPLVVTKNSTLAHIGTIPHAVSYDDMVILDHQVHWSVQNACLVLKTKDVPIRLIRHNDMKQLEDYLKKYANKYSKIWYMADGIYSMYGDTLPVSDLKHLMKKYKNLNLYLDDVHGMSWMGINGSGFVKSHWPFLDSRIVLVSTLSKTFGASGSVVVSGDASLINKVRNFGGPLTFSAQLEPASVAAAIASAKIHLSPEIYQLQEQLLLRIHVFQEALVKAKIPLMSTGETPVFFVATGMPTTAYVLAQKLNMERFYVSVAVFPAVPVNNAGLRITVCNHNKIEDIIYLARILEKEYPRALVATGNSYEKVGRAFKRHFVGPEIKEHASRAFFSSFTYDKIDAVKKEEWNVYLKDHALDYDGFSFVEKYFSSLDVKDPNFMEFKYHLVRNLEGEALTQTSISLWKEDMLSKEAVSKKIEEIRVSNPLFLTEKVHSTGSVFTEGNHVYINKKAKHFNWLQRAFFDSMEEVFEHSVCGKLVIRDFRRKSFMYHMTHERGYVTVEMPDSAVFSNFEWNDLLGFEQSLSKRSRRHFRAEVLPFIDTYDVSVVDTLSTSDLEKAYELYLNVKANNIAINNFSYNYDLFQAMNASNLWKFLILKQKGSNDIEGVMFCYVNKTNNSFNPILVGMSNNEPQRLVLYRQLLFQTILFAKQQSFSKIYLGVSAIFEKRKLGAEIFYRSAYARMKDTYNSDLLQTFE
;
A
#
# COMPACT_ATOMS: atom_id res chain seq x y z
N MET A 1 -22.99 12.43 8.03
CA MET A 1 -21.87 11.86 7.27
C MET A 1 -20.89 11.19 8.23
N ALA A 2 -20.37 10.01 7.90
CA ALA A 2 -19.30 9.39 8.67
C ALA A 2 -18.01 10.21 8.48
N LYS A 3 -17.33 10.60 9.56
CA LYS A 3 -15.94 11.09 9.48
C LYS A 3 -15.06 9.88 9.74
N ILE A 4 -14.49 9.33 8.69
CA ILE A 4 -13.45 8.29 8.79
C ILE A 4 -12.13 9.04 8.97
N ASN A 5 -11.38 8.71 10.02
CA ASN A 5 -9.98 9.12 10.09
C ASN A 5 -9.25 8.31 9.02
N HIS A 6 -8.75 8.97 7.98
CA HIS A 6 -7.99 8.28 6.94
C HIS A 6 -6.63 7.88 7.51
N ASN A 7 -6.21 6.65 7.23
CA ASN A 7 -4.86 6.19 7.50
C ASN A 7 -3.84 7.14 6.88
N ASP A 8 -2.87 7.59 7.68
CA ASP A 8 -1.68 8.22 7.14
C ASP A 8 -0.71 7.12 6.69
N ILE A 9 -0.30 7.15 5.41
CA ILE A 9 0.73 6.26 4.90
C ILE A 9 2.05 6.44 5.66
N MET A 10 2.31 7.65 6.17
CA MET A 10 3.50 7.95 6.95
C MET A 10 3.55 7.16 8.25
N ASP A 11 2.42 6.95 8.93
CA ASP A 11 2.36 6.11 10.14
C ASP A 11 2.73 4.65 9.82
N THR A 12 2.29 4.15 8.66
CA THR A 12 2.62 2.79 8.22
C THR A 12 4.10 2.66 7.85
N ILE A 13 4.66 3.68 7.19
CA ILE A 13 6.08 3.76 6.88
C ILE A 13 6.89 3.77 8.18
N ASP A 14 6.54 4.64 9.12
CA ASP A 14 7.24 4.79 10.40
C ASP A 14 7.31 3.46 11.15
N VAL A 15 6.18 2.77 11.32
CA VAL A 15 6.14 1.45 11.98
C VAL A 15 6.98 0.41 11.23
N SER A 16 6.97 0.41 9.89
CA SER A 16 7.81 -0.54 9.13
C SER A 16 9.31 -0.26 9.33
N ILE A 17 9.69 1.01 9.44
CA ILE A 17 11.08 1.45 9.65
C ILE A 17 11.52 1.16 11.10
N GLU A 18 10.65 1.41 12.09
CA GLU A 18 10.87 1.06 13.49
C GLU A 18 11.12 -0.43 13.67
N ASN A 19 10.28 -1.29 13.07
CA ASN A 19 10.48 -2.75 13.12
C ASN A 19 11.83 -3.20 12.53
N ALA A 20 12.25 -2.61 11.41
CA ALA A 20 13.54 -2.91 10.81
C ALA A 20 14.72 -2.42 11.68
N LYS A 21 14.55 -1.28 12.36
CA LYS A 21 15.51 -0.74 13.33
C LYS A 21 15.64 -1.62 14.57
N ASP A 22 14.52 -2.08 15.14
CA ASP A 22 14.51 -2.97 16.31
C ASP A 22 15.17 -4.32 16.01
N ASN A 23 15.06 -4.79 14.77
CA ASN A 23 15.77 -5.97 14.28
C ASN A 23 17.24 -5.70 13.90
N LYS A 24 17.76 -4.48 14.11
CA LYS A 24 19.15 -4.08 13.83
C LYS A 24 19.59 -4.31 12.38
N VAL A 25 18.68 -4.07 11.44
CA VAL A 25 18.97 -4.18 9.99
C VAL A 25 18.80 -2.86 9.24
N LEU A 26 18.35 -1.80 9.92
CA LEU A 26 18.15 -0.47 9.35
C LEU A 26 18.61 0.61 10.35
N HIS A 27 18.91 1.82 9.85
CA HIS A 27 19.46 2.94 10.63
C HIS A 27 20.76 2.57 11.38
N LEU A 28 21.62 1.80 10.71
CA LEU A 28 22.92 1.37 11.23
C LEU A 28 23.99 2.46 11.02
N TYR A 29 24.94 2.53 11.94
CA TYR A 29 26.10 3.41 11.83
C TYR A 29 27.35 2.63 11.43
N ALA A 30 28.00 3.05 10.34
CA ALA A 30 29.35 2.59 10.04
C ALA A 30 30.34 3.25 11.01
N GLN A 31 31.21 2.44 11.63
CA GLN A 31 32.12 2.84 12.70
C GLN A 31 33.61 2.81 12.25
N ASN A 32 33.87 2.73 10.95
CA ASN A 32 35.23 2.77 10.42
C ASN A 32 35.82 4.18 10.54
N LYS A 33 37.10 4.28 10.94
CA LYS A 33 37.88 5.52 10.78
C LYS A 33 38.17 5.83 9.30
N PHE A 34 38.27 4.79 8.47
CA PHE A 34 38.53 4.90 7.03
C PHE A 34 37.58 3.98 6.26
N LEU A 35 36.87 4.52 5.27
CA LEU A 35 36.02 3.75 4.37
C LEU A 35 36.81 3.40 3.11
N ARG A 36 36.90 2.11 2.78
CA ARG A 36 37.64 1.59 1.60
C ARG A 36 36.73 0.94 0.56
N GLY A 37 35.42 1.09 0.69
CA GLY A 37 34.42 0.52 -0.23
C GLY A 37 34.04 -0.92 0.11
N GLY A 38 34.99 -1.86 0.09
CA GLY A 38 34.70 -3.31 0.19
C GLY A 38 34.38 -3.86 1.58
N HIS A 39 34.61 -3.09 2.65
CA HIS A 39 34.36 -3.51 4.03
C HIS A 39 33.74 -2.38 4.85
N LEU A 40 32.90 -2.75 5.82
CA LEU A 40 32.28 -1.86 6.80
C LEU A 40 32.43 -2.45 8.20
N LYS A 41 32.53 -1.59 9.21
CA LYS A 41 32.47 -1.96 10.61
C LYS A 41 31.12 -1.49 11.16
N ILE A 42 30.32 -2.42 11.62
CA ILE A 42 29.04 -2.15 12.30
C ILE A 42 29.13 -2.84 13.66
N ASP A 43 28.93 -2.08 14.73
CA ASP A 43 29.21 -2.51 16.09
C ASP A 43 30.63 -3.12 16.22
N ARG A 44 30.72 -4.33 16.77
CA ARG A 44 31.98 -5.08 16.91
C ARG A 44 32.37 -5.89 15.67
N PHE A 45 31.57 -5.86 14.60
CA PHE A 45 31.76 -6.73 13.44
C PHE A 45 32.36 -5.96 12.28
N GLU A 46 33.48 -6.46 11.75
CA GLU A 46 33.95 -6.10 10.41
C GLU A 46 33.25 -7.01 9.39
N LEU A 47 32.63 -6.40 8.40
CA LEU A 47 31.70 -7.02 7.45
C LEU A 47 32.14 -6.69 6.02
N LYS A 48 32.04 -7.67 5.13
CA LYS A 48 32.22 -7.51 3.68
C LYS A 48 31.00 -6.79 3.13
N HIS A 49 31.22 -5.73 2.37
CA HIS A 49 30.18 -4.81 1.94
C HIS A 49 29.58 -5.20 0.58
N PHE A 50 28.35 -5.70 0.58
CA PHE A 50 27.58 -6.07 -0.61
C PHE A 50 26.32 -5.21 -0.76
N ALA A 51 26.48 -3.92 -0.50
CA ALA A 51 25.44 -2.89 -0.62
C ALA A 51 25.99 -1.58 -1.22
N ASN A 52 27.24 -1.56 -1.68
CA ASN A 52 27.88 -0.39 -2.28
C ASN A 52 27.30 -0.13 -3.68
N THR A 53 26.93 1.12 -3.96
CA THR A 53 26.41 1.55 -5.27
C THR A 53 27.45 2.27 -6.13
N GLY A 54 28.68 2.44 -5.62
CA GLY A 54 29.86 2.81 -6.41
C GLY A 54 30.41 1.59 -7.16
N TYR A 55 29.68 1.09 -8.17
CA TYR A 55 29.97 -0.24 -8.74
C TYR A 55 31.38 -0.40 -9.31
N LEU A 56 31.99 0.65 -9.85
CA LEU A 56 33.36 0.63 -10.38
C LEU A 56 34.44 0.94 -9.33
N GLY A 57 34.05 1.36 -8.12
CA GLY A 57 34.96 1.71 -7.03
C GLY A 57 35.66 3.07 -7.16
N LEU A 58 35.20 3.92 -8.09
CA LEU A 58 35.81 5.23 -8.37
C LEU A 58 35.79 6.19 -7.18
N GLU A 59 34.85 6.05 -6.25
CA GLU A 59 34.76 6.90 -5.05
C GLU A 59 36.00 6.83 -4.14
N GLN A 60 36.87 5.82 -4.34
CA GLN A 60 38.12 5.67 -3.62
C GLN A 60 39.37 6.02 -4.44
N ASP A 61 39.22 6.39 -5.71
CA ASP A 61 40.34 6.70 -6.61
C ASP A 61 41.13 7.93 -6.13
N MET A 62 42.45 7.81 -6.14
CA MET A 62 43.34 8.85 -5.63
C MET A 62 43.32 10.13 -6.47
N ARG A 63 43.07 10.03 -7.78
CA ARG A 63 42.98 11.19 -8.68
C ARG A 63 41.78 12.06 -8.33
N LEU A 64 40.64 11.45 -8.01
CA LEU A 64 39.43 12.15 -7.56
C LEU A 64 39.64 12.84 -6.22
N LYS A 65 40.23 12.13 -5.25
CA LYS A 65 40.58 12.68 -3.93
C LYS A 65 41.52 13.87 -4.05
N GLN A 66 42.58 13.74 -4.86
CA GLN A 66 43.55 14.81 -5.06
C GLN A 66 42.91 16.03 -5.74
N ALA A 67 42.05 15.81 -6.75
CA ALA A 67 41.32 16.90 -7.40
C ALA A 67 40.41 17.64 -6.42
N ALA A 68 39.69 16.92 -5.56
CA ALA A 68 38.87 17.51 -4.51
C ALA A 68 39.69 18.34 -3.50
N VAL A 69 40.81 17.79 -3.02
CA VAL A 69 41.72 18.50 -2.09
C VAL A 69 42.27 19.77 -2.72
N THR A 70 42.75 19.70 -3.97
CA THR A 70 43.24 20.87 -4.69
C THR A 70 42.16 21.93 -4.85
N ALA A 71 40.92 21.55 -5.17
CA ALA A 71 39.81 22.49 -5.28
C ALA A 71 39.46 23.16 -3.95
N ILE A 72 39.54 22.44 -2.83
CA ILE A 72 39.34 23.01 -1.48
C ILE A 72 40.36 24.12 -1.20
N TYR A 73 41.64 23.89 -1.51
CA TYR A 73 42.68 24.91 -1.31
C TYR A 73 42.52 26.11 -2.24
N ASN A 74 42.07 25.89 -3.48
CA ASN A 74 41.97 26.96 -4.47
C ASN A 74 40.69 27.79 -4.36
N PHE A 75 39.56 27.18 -3.99
CA PHE A 75 38.22 27.78 -4.08
C PHE A 75 37.44 27.74 -2.76
N GLY A 76 37.98 27.11 -1.72
CA GLY A 76 37.28 26.87 -0.46
C GLY A 76 36.30 25.69 -0.52
N THR A 77 35.59 25.46 0.58
CA THR A 77 34.65 24.34 0.71
C THR A 77 33.30 24.58 0.04
N GLN A 78 32.96 25.84 -0.23
CA GLN A 78 31.66 26.28 -0.72
C GLN A 78 31.80 27.46 -1.68
N PHE A 79 30.90 27.52 -2.65
CA PHE A 79 30.65 28.71 -3.45
C PHE A 79 29.19 29.15 -3.22
N PRO A 80 28.93 30.05 -2.24
CA PRO A 80 27.60 30.29 -1.68
C PRO A 80 26.76 31.21 -2.56
N LEU A 81 26.57 30.83 -3.83
CA LEU A 81 25.78 31.58 -4.80
C LEU A 81 25.10 30.63 -5.77
N SER A 82 23.90 30.97 -6.24
CA SER A 82 23.18 30.13 -7.20
C SER A 82 23.84 30.16 -8.59
N LYS A 83 23.76 29.01 -9.29
CA LYS A 83 24.33 28.81 -10.64
C LYS A 83 23.71 29.76 -11.67
N THR A 84 22.45 30.19 -11.47
CA THR A 84 21.75 31.12 -12.37
C THR A 84 22.37 32.53 -12.34
N TYR A 85 22.89 32.99 -11.21
CA TYR A 85 23.58 34.28 -11.14
C TYR A 85 24.98 34.21 -11.72
N ILE A 86 25.77 33.23 -11.27
CA ILE A 86 27.12 32.99 -11.77
C ILE A 86 27.50 31.54 -11.48
N SER A 87 27.98 30.81 -12.47
CA SER A 87 28.44 29.43 -12.29
C SER A 87 29.87 29.39 -11.76
N HIS A 88 30.18 28.44 -10.87
CA HIS A 88 31.56 28.19 -10.45
C HIS A 88 32.44 27.83 -11.68
N PRO A 89 33.69 28.32 -11.79
CA PRO A 89 34.51 28.17 -13.00
C PRO A 89 34.73 26.71 -13.44
N LEU A 90 34.77 25.77 -12.49
CA LEU A 90 34.94 24.34 -12.78
C LEU A 90 33.76 23.72 -13.57
N TYR A 91 32.57 24.31 -13.56
CA TYR A 91 31.44 23.76 -14.32
C TYR A 91 31.70 23.70 -15.82
N SER A 92 32.38 24.71 -16.38
CA SER A 92 32.65 24.74 -17.82
C SER A 92 33.52 23.56 -18.25
N GLU A 93 34.51 23.18 -17.44
CA GLU A 93 35.33 22.00 -17.71
C GLU A 93 34.53 20.71 -17.55
N LEU A 94 33.76 20.58 -16.47
CA LEU A 94 32.92 19.39 -16.23
C LEU A 94 31.93 19.17 -17.38
N GLU A 95 31.19 20.21 -17.76
CA GLU A 95 30.18 20.15 -18.82
C GLU A 95 30.80 19.79 -20.17
N LYS A 96 32.02 20.24 -20.50
CA LYS A 96 32.73 19.82 -21.72
C LYS A 96 33.04 18.32 -21.74
N HIS A 97 33.43 17.74 -20.61
CA HIS A 97 33.70 16.30 -20.54
C HIS A 97 32.40 15.49 -20.58
N LEU A 98 31.37 15.91 -19.84
CA LEU A 98 30.05 15.28 -19.88
C LEU A 98 29.42 15.34 -21.27
N ASP A 99 29.62 16.45 -22.00
CA ASP A 99 29.15 16.60 -23.37
C ASP A 99 29.77 15.52 -24.29
N ILE A 100 31.03 15.15 -24.09
CA ILE A 100 31.65 14.02 -24.82
C ILE A 100 31.06 12.68 -24.36
N ILE A 101 30.93 12.46 -23.04
CA ILE A 101 30.39 11.21 -22.48
C ILE A 101 28.98 10.93 -22.99
N PHE A 102 28.13 11.96 -23.05
CA PHE A 102 26.74 11.84 -23.50
C PHE A 102 26.55 12.04 -25.01
N ASN A 103 27.65 12.01 -25.78
CA ASN A 103 27.65 12.08 -27.24
C ASN A 103 27.02 13.38 -27.80
N ARG A 104 27.50 14.51 -27.29
CA ARG A 104 27.15 15.89 -27.67
C ARG A 104 25.66 16.23 -27.52
N GLN A 105 24.97 15.53 -26.63
CA GLN A 105 23.57 15.79 -26.33
C GLN A 105 23.45 16.97 -25.36
N PRO A 106 22.48 17.89 -25.57
CA PRO A 106 22.19 18.97 -24.64
C PRO A 106 22.03 18.46 -23.21
N LEU A 107 22.74 19.10 -22.27
CA LEU A 107 22.72 18.70 -20.87
C LEU A 107 22.76 19.87 -19.87
N VAL A 108 22.33 19.57 -18.65
CA VAL A 108 22.50 20.45 -17.48
C VAL A 108 22.90 19.62 -16.26
N VAL A 109 23.96 20.07 -15.58
CA VAL A 109 24.41 19.48 -14.31
C VAL A 109 23.57 20.01 -13.16
N THR A 110 23.12 19.12 -12.29
CA THR A 110 22.36 19.45 -11.09
C THR A 110 22.99 18.83 -9.84
N LYS A 111 22.50 19.20 -8.65
CA LYS A 111 23.13 18.80 -7.38
C LYS A 111 22.89 17.33 -7.00
N ASN A 112 21.75 16.75 -7.36
CA ASN A 112 21.44 15.32 -7.20
C ASN A 112 20.25 14.94 -8.08
N SER A 113 19.94 13.64 -8.24
CA SER A 113 18.84 13.20 -9.12
C SER A 113 17.47 13.69 -8.65
N THR A 114 17.20 13.71 -7.33
CA THR A 114 15.94 14.24 -6.78
C THR A 114 15.66 15.67 -7.23
N LEU A 115 16.64 16.56 -7.11
CA LEU A 115 16.52 17.95 -7.56
C LEU A 115 16.49 18.06 -9.09
N ALA A 116 17.14 17.13 -9.81
CA ALA A 116 17.00 17.04 -11.26
C ALA A 116 15.55 16.78 -11.68
N HIS A 117 14.85 15.84 -11.02
CA HIS A 117 13.45 15.55 -11.34
C HIS A 117 12.53 16.74 -11.01
N ILE A 118 12.65 17.29 -9.80
CA ILE A 118 11.83 18.44 -9.37
C ILE A 118 12.07 19.66 -10.29
N GLY A 119 13.30 19.89 -10.73
CA GLY A 119 13.63 21.00 -11.62
C GLY A 119 13.31 20.76 -13.11
N THR A 120 13.08 19.52 -13.54
CA THR A 120 12.90 19.19 -14.97
C THR A 120 11.45 18.88 -15.32
N ILE A 121 10.78 18.04 -14.53
CA ILE A 121 9.43 17.53 -14.83
C ILE A 121 8.41 18.67 -15.05
N PRO A 122 8.38 19.75 -14.24
CA PRO A 122 7.44 20.85 -14.44
C PRO A 122 7.64 21.64 -15.75
N HIS A 123 8.82 21.54 -16.37
CA HIS A 123 9.18 22.20 -17.63
C HIS A 123 9.04 21.26 -18.83
N ALA A 124 9.16 19.95 -18.61
CA ALA A 124 8.95 18.94 -19.63
C ALA A 124 7.46 18.74 -19.94
N VAL A 125 6.62 18.77 -18.91
CA VAL A 125 5.18 18.45 -19.00
C VAL A 125 4.34 19.73 -19.02
N SER A 126 3.52 19.87 -20.07
CA SER A 126 2.55 20.96 -20.24
C SER A 126 1.18 20.62 -19.62
N TYR A 127 0.29 21.61 -19.48
CA TYR A 127 -1.05 21.43 -18.88
C TYR A 127 -1.99 20.58 -19.76
N ASP A 128 -1.72 20.47 -21.05
CA ASP A 128 -2.45 19.70 -22.04
C ASP A 128 -1.82 18.31 -22.32
N ASP A 129 -0.83 17.93 -21.51
CA ASP A 129 -0.19 16.61 -21.53
C ASP A 129 -0.83 15.64 -20.52
N MET A 130 -0.41 14.38 -20.59
CA MET A 130 -0.73 13.34 -19.60
C MET A 130 0.54 12.60 -19.18
N VAL A 131 0.60 12.17 -17.93
CA VAL A 131 1.68 11.37 -17.37
C VAL A 131 1.20 9.96 -17.07
N ILE A 132 2.00 8.97 -17.46
CA ILE A 132 1.88 7.57 -17.11
C ILE A 132 3.17 7.15 -16.38
N LEU A 133 3.04 6.74 -15.13
CA LEU A 133 4.16 6.27 -14.31
C LEU A 133 4.22 4.75 -14.35
N ASP A 134 5.42 4.19 -14.50
CA ASP A 134 5.68 2.83 -14.08
C ASP A 134 5.49 2.71 -12.57
N HIS A 135 4.82 1.65 -12.09
CA HIS A 135 4.59 1.45 -10.65
C HIS A 135 5.87 1.45 -9.80
N GLN A 136 6.99 0.98 -10.35
CA GLN A 136 8.27 0.91 -9.62
C GLN A 136 9.25 2.03 -9.99
N VAL A 137 8.86 3.03 -10.80
CA VAL A 137 9.73 4.18 -11.06
C VAL A 137 10.16 4.81 -9.75
N HIS A 138 11.41 5.26 -9.65
CA HIS A 138 11.97 5.71 -8.38
C HIS A 138 11.09 6.77 -7.70
N TRP A 139 10.98 6.69 -6.37
CA TRP A 139 10.10 7.57 -5.59
C TRP A 139 10.33 9.07 -5.87
N SER A 140 11.57 9.49 -6.16
CA SER A 140 11.84 10.88 -6.51
C SER A 140 11.18 11.35 -7.81
N VAL A 141 10.98 10.45 -8.78
CA VAL A 141 10.22 10.75 -10.01
C VAL A 141 8.74 10.90 -9.65
N GLN A 142 8.17 9.91 -8.95
CA GLN A 142 6.78 9.94 -8.51
C GLN A 142 6.44 11.21 -7.72
N ASN A 143 7.29 11.55 -6.75
CA ASN A 143 7.14 12.74 -5.92
C ASN A 143 7.27 14.04 -6.74
N ALA A 144 8.20 14.10 -7.70
CA ALA A 144 8.34 15.26 -8.57
C ALA A 144 7.15 15.43 -9.54
N CYS A 145 6.38 14.38 -9.84
CA CYS A 145 5.14 14.49 -10.60
C CYS A 145 3.97 15.09 -9.80
N LEU A 146 3.99 15.06 -8.46
CA LEU A 146 2.89 15.57 -7.64
C LEU A 146 2.59 17.04 -7.90
N VAL A 147 3.62 17.85 -8.21
CA VAL A 147 3.44 19.27 -8.58
C VAL A 147 2.62 19.45 -9.87
N LEU A 148 2.56 18.46 -10.75
CA LEU A 148 1.76 18.52 -11.96
C LEU A 148 0.26 18.49 -11.67
N LYS A 149 -0.16 17.98 -10.50
CA LYS A 149 -1.55 18.04 -10.06
C LYS A 149 -2.04 19.49 -9.90
N THR A 150 -1.16 20.44 -9.56
CA THR A 150 -1.54 21.86 -9.47
C THR A 150 -1.79 22.50 -10.84
N LYS A 151 -1.47 21.80 -11.93
CA LYS A 151 -1.72 22.21 -13.31
C LYS A 151 -2.83 21.37 -13.97
N ASP A 152 -3.59 20.61 -13.16
CA ASP A 152 -4.63 19.67 -13.61
C ASP A 152 -4.15 18.60 -14.62
N VAL A 153 -2.84 18.33 -14.64
CA VAL A 153 -2.25 17.29 -15.51
C VAL A 153 -2.65 15.91 -14.99
N PRO A 154 -3.30 15.07 -15.81
CA PRO A 154 -3.66 13.72 -15.40
C PRO A 154 -2.42 12.86 -15.20
N ILE A 155 -2.32 12.23 -14.03
CA ILE A 155 -1.31 11.22 -13.73
C ILE A 155 -2.01 9.87 -13.65
N ARG A 156 -1.45 8.87 -14.32
CA ARG A 156 -1.88 7.47 -14.27
C ARG A 156 -0.71 6.59 -13.88
N LEU A 157 -1.02 5.45 -13.29
CA LEU A 157 -0.07 4.41 -12.93
C LEU A 157 -0.35 3.20 -13.82
N ILE A 158 0.70 2.53 -14.29
CA ILE A 158 0.60 1.20 -14.90
C ILE A 158 1.37 0.19 -14.07
N ARG A 159 1.00 -1.08 -14.13
CA ARG A 159 1.78 -2.15 -13.50
C ARG A 159 3.19 -2.14 -14.09
N HIS A 160 4.14 -2.49 -13.25
CA HIS A 160 5.55 -2.46 -13.57
C HIS A 160 5.86 -3.21 -14.88
N ASN A 161 6.50 -2.51 -15.82
CA ASN A 161 6.85 -2.98 -17.16
C ASN A 161 5.67 -3.52 -18.00
N ASP A 162 4.42 -3.17 -17.68
CA ASP A 162 3.23 -3.61 -18.44
C ASP A 162 3.02 -2.75 -19.71
N MET A 163 3.78 -3.09 -20.75
CA MET A 163 3.73 -2.37 -22.03
C MET A 163 2.39 -2.51 -22.75
N LYS A 164 1.61 -3.55 -22.45
CA LYS A 164 0.26 -3.72 -22.98
C LYS A 164 -0.68 -2.69 -22.36
N GLN A 165 -0.65 -2.52 -21.04
CA GLN A 165 -1.43 -1.50 -20.35
C GLN A 165 -1.02 -0.08 -20.78
N LEU A 166 0.27 0.15 -21.01
CA LEU A 166 0.75 1.40 -21.61
C LEU A 166 0.11 1.63 -22.98
N GLU A 167 0.13 0.63 -23.86
CA GLU A 167 -0.46 0.73 -25.20
C GLU A 167 -1.98 0.97 -25.15
N ASP A 168 -2.70 0.34 -24.22
CA ASP A 168 -4.14 0.54 -24.06
C ASP A 168 -4.46 1.99 -23.65
N TYR A 169 -3.64 2.58 -22.78
CA TYR A 169 -3.76 4.02 -22.47
C TYR A 169 -3.41 4.90 -23.67
N LEU A 170 -2.37 4.56 -24.44
CA LEU A 170 -2.03 5.30 -25.66
C LEU A 170 -3.17 5.25 -26.67
N LYS A 171 -3.78 4.09 -26.93
CA LYS A 171 -4.96 3.96 -27.81
C LYS A 171 -6.13 4.83 -27.34
N LYS A 172 -6.40 4.82 -26.03
CA LYS A 172 -7.51 5.56 -25.43
C LYS A 172 -7.31 7.08 -25.47
N TYR A 173 -6.08 7.54 -25.31
CA TYR A 173 -5.80 8.94 -25.03
C TYR A 173 -4.96 9.66 -26.10
N ALA A 174 -4.52 8.97 -27.15
CA ALA A 174 -3.67 9.55 -28.20
C ALA A 174 -4.25 10.83 -28.82
N ASN A 175 -5.57 10.93 -28.97
CA ASN A 175 -6.24 12.10 -29.56
C ASN A 175 -6.70 13.14 -28.52
N LYS A 176 -6.48 12.88 -27.23
CA LYS A 176 -6.96 13.73 -26.13
C LYS A 176 -5.87 14.66 -25.57
N TYR A 177 -4.61 14.23 -25.61
CA TYR A 177 -3.48 14.97 -25.03
C TYR A 177 -2.39 15.20 -26.07
N SER A 178 -1.75 16.36 -25.96
CA SER A 178 -0.66 16.78 -26.86
C SER A 178 0.55 15.86 -26.76
N LYS A 179 0.97 15.53 -25.54
CA LYS A 179 1.98 14.51 -25.25
C LYS A 179 1.51 13.56 -24.15
N ILE A 180 1.94 12.31 -24.26
CA ILE A 180 1.80 11.30 -23.22
C ILE A 180 3.20 10.94 -22.76
N TRP A 181 3.53 11.27 -21.52
CA TRP A 181 4.83 11.01 -20.90
C TRP A 181 4.79 9.68 -20.16
N TYR A 182 5.55 8.69 -20.63
CA TYR A 182 5.83 7.48 -19.85
C TYR A 182 7.11 7.69 -19.04
N MET A 183 7.02 7.54 -17.72
CA MET A 183 8.16 7.72 -16.81
C MET A 183 8.55 6.41 -16.14
N ALA A 184 9.82 6.03 -16.25
CA ALA A 184 10.34 4.73 -15.85
C ALA A 184 11.84 4.80 -15.51
N ASP A 185 12.34 3.81 -14.77
CA ASP A 185 13.77 3.66 -14.53
C ASP A 185 14.41 2.87 -15.69
N GLY A 186 15.65 3.19 -16.05
CA GLY A 186 16.48 2.38 -16.95
C GLY A 186 16.84 1.04 -16.31
N ILE A 187 17.36 1.11 -15.08
CA ILE A 187 17.63 -0.04 -14.20
C ILE A 187 16.90 0.20 -12.87
N TYR A 188 15.94 -0.65 -12.54
CA TYR A 188 15.14 -0.49 -11.33
C TYR A 188 15.95 -0.83 -10.08
N SER A 189 15.97 0.12 -9.14
CA SER A 189 16.91 0.08 -8.01
C SER A 189 16.75 -1.13 -7.09
N MET A 190 15.54 -1.68 -6.93
CA MET A 190 15.26 -2.80 -6.03
C MET A 190 15.49 -4.14 -6.70
N TYR A 191 14.71 -4.48 -7.73
CA TYR A 191 14.76 -5.81 -8.36
C TYR A 191 15.93 -6.01 -9.33
N GLY A 192 16.57 -4.92 -9.78
CA GLY A 192 17.71 -5.00 -10.71
C GLY A 192 17.33 -5.45 -12.11
N ASP A 193 16.03 -5.43 -12.44
CA ASP A 193 15.53 -5.58 -13.80
C ASP A 193 15.55 -4.25 -14.55
N THR A 194 15.26 -4.33 -15.85
CA THR A 194 15.57 -3.28 -16.81
C THR A 194 14.32 -2.81 -17.56
N LEU A 195 14.37 -1.59 -18.05
CA LEU A 195 13.37 -1.03 -18.95
C LEU A 195 13.15 -1.94 -20.19
N PRO A 196 11.89 -2.20 -20.62
CA PRO A 196 11.58 -2.96 -21.84
C PRO A 196 11.83 -2.11 -23.11
N VAL A 197 13.10 -1.85 -23.40
CA VAL A 197 13.57 -0.94 -24.46
C VAL A 197 12.96 -1.27 -25.83
N SER A 198 12.94 -2.54 -26.22
CA SER A 198 12.48 -2.97 -27.54
C SER A 198 11.01 -2.61 -27.77
N ASP A 199 10.16 -2.87 -26.77
CA ASP A 199 8.74 -2.55 -26.82
C ASP A 199 8.51 -1.04 -26.85
N LEU A 200 9.26 -0.28 -26.05
CA LEU A 200 9.18 1.18 -26.06
C LEU A 200 9.59 1.79 -27.40
N LYS A 201 10.65 1.29 -28.03
CA LYS A 201 11.03 1.73 -29.39
C LYS A 201 9.91 1.46 -30.39
N HIS A 202 9.24 0.32 -30.29
CA HIS A 202 8.08 -0.01 -31.13
C HIS A 202 6.93 0.97 -30.89
N LEU A 203 6.56 1.20 -29.62
CA LEU A 203 5.50 2.13 -29.24
C LEU A 203 5.80 3.56 -29.66
N MET A 204 7.03 4.06 -29.47
CA MET A 204 7.44 5.40 -29.90
C MET A 204 7.39 5.59 -31.41
N LYS A 205 7.61 4.52 -32.19
CA LYS A 205 7.46 4.56 -33.65
C LYS A 205 5.99 4.71 -34.05
N LYS A 206 5.11 3.96 -33.37
CA LYS A 206 3.66 3.89 -33.61
C LYS A 206 2.90 5.14 -33.11
N TYR A 207 3.22 5.63 -31.92
CA TYR A 207 2.55 6.76 -31.26
C TYR A 207 3.47 7.97 -31.21
N LYS A 208 3.24 8.96 -32.08
CA LYS A 208 4.13 10.12 -32.22
C LYS A 208 4.13 11.05 -31.00
N ASN A 209 3.02 11.09 -30.25
CA ASN A 209 2.90 11.86 -29.02
C ASN A 209 3.42 11.12 -27.77
N LEU A 210 3.90 9.88 -27.87
CA LEU A 210 4.59 9.21 -26.77
C LEU A 210 5.97 9.85 -26.54
N ASN A 211 6.17 10.35 -25.32
CA ASN A 211 7.42 10.90 -24.81
C ASN A 211 7.90 10.05 -23.63
N LEU A 212 9.22 9.95 -23.45
CA LEU A 212 9.84 9.16 -22.39
C LEU A 212 10.60 10.06 -21.42
N TYR A 213 10.41 9.81 -20.14
CA TYR A 213 11.22 10.38 -19.06
C TYR A 213 11.90 9.23 -18.32
N LEU A 214 13.21 9.06 -18.52
CA LEU A 214 13.94 7.87 -18.07
C LEU A 214 14.95 8.23 -16.98
N ASP A 215 14.87 7.55 -15.83
CA ASP A 215 15.85 7.63 -14.76
C ASP A 215 16.88 6.49 -14.90
N ASP A 216 18.09 6.82 -15.35
CA ASP A 216 19.20 5.87 -15.52
C ASP A 216 20.31 6.03 -14.47
N VAL A 217 19.95 6.49 -13.27
CA VAL A 217 20.86 6.65 -12.13
C VAL A 217 21.62 5.35 -11.81
N HIS A 218 20.99 4.19 -11.97
CA HIS A 218 21.63 2.89 -11.74
C HIS A 218 22.35 2.32 -12.97
N GLY A 219 22.22 2.90 -14.16
CA GLY A 219 22.95 2.49 -15.36
C GLY A 219 24.31 3.18 -15.51
N MET A 220 24.50 4.37 -14.95
CA MET A 220 25.69 5.21 -15.17
C MET A 220 27.02 4.50 -14.85
N SER A 221 28.03 4.80 -15.67
CA SER A 221 29.45 4.41 -15.60
C SER A 221 29.76 2.95 -15.93
N TRP A 222 28.98 1.99 -15.43
CA TRP A 222 29.33 0.57 -15.56
C TRP A 222 28.96 -0.07 -16.90
N MET A 223 28.21 0.65 -17.75
CA MET A 223 27.79 0.21 -19.07
C MET A 223 27.80 1.37 -20.06
N GLY A 224 27.91 1.03 -21.34
CA GLY A 224 27.78 1.96 -22.46
C GLY A 224 29.11 2.62 -22.81
N ILE A 225 29.15 3.22 -24.00
CA ILE A 225 30.33 3.96 -24.49
C ILE A 225 30.66 5.06 -23.48
N ASN A 226 31.93 5.14 -23.07
CA ASN A 226 32.42 6.05 -22.02
C ASN A 226 31.63 5.96 -20.70
N GLY A 227 31.02 4.81 -20.40
CA GLY A 227 30.18 4.65 -19.20
C GLY A 227 28.91 5.50 -19.20
N SER A 228 28.33 5.78 -20.37
CA SER A 228 27.18 6.68 -20.51
C SER A 228 25.84 6.12 -20.00
N GLY A 229 25.76 4.84 -19.65
CA GLY A 229 24.59 4.23 -19.01
C GLY A 229 23.82 3.22 -19.87
N PHE A 230 22.84 2.56 -19.25
CA PHE A 230 22.00 1.54 -19.88
C PHE A 230 21.05 2.14 -20.92
N VAL A 231 20.46 3.30 -20.65
CA VAL A 231 19.59 3.94 -21.65
C VAL A 231 20.42 4.38 -22.86
N LYS A 232 21.62 4.93 -22.64
CA LYS A 232 22.51 5.36 -23.73
C LYS A 232 23.10 4.22 -24.55
N SER A 233 23.31 3.04 -23.97
CA SER A 233 23.73 1.85 -24.73
C SER A 233 22.66 1.39 -25.72
N HIS A 234 21.39 1.67 -25.43
CA HIS A 234 20.27 1.37 -26.31
C HIS A 234 19.85 2.55 -27.21
N TRP A 235 20.07 3.79 -26.79
CA TRP A 235 19.84 5.02 -27.55
C TRP A 235 21.13 5.87 -27.62
N PRO A 236 22.03 5.57 -28.57
CA PRO A 236 23.26 6.33 -28.77
C PRO A 236 23.02 7.82 -29.07
N PHE A 237 21.86 8.15 -29.62
CA PHE A 237 21.33 9.51 -29.79
C PHE A 237 19.90 9.56 -29.25
N LEU A 238 19.58 10.59 -28.44
CA LEU A 238 18.25 10.74 -27.86
C LEU A 238 17.35 11.49 -28.84
N ASP A 239 16.16 10.96 -29.09
CA ASP A 239 15.08 11.67 -29.78
C ASP A 239 14.63 12.87 -28.92
N SER A 240 14.09 13.94 -29.53
CA SER A 240 13.61 15.11 -28.80
C SER A 240 12.46 14.80 -27.82
N ARG A 241 11.83 13.63 -27.97
CA ARG A 241 10.81 13.09 -27.07
C ARG A 241 11.38 12.32 -25.87
N ILE A 242 12.70 12.23 -25.71
CA ILE A 242 13.34 11.49 -24.61
C ILE A 242 14.11 12.46 -23.71
N VAL A 243 13.76 12.42 -22.42
CA VAL A 243 14.52 13.05 -21.33
C VAL A 243 15.16 11.95 -20.51
N LEU A 244 16.47 12.06 -20.30
CA LEU A 244 17.27 11.13 -19.53
C LEU A 244 17.83 11.85 -18.29
N VAL A 245 17.65 11.26 -17.12
CA VAL A 245 18.34 11.66 -15.89
C VAL A 245 19.38 10.61 -15.55
N SER A 246 20.62 11.04 -15.30
CA SER A 246 21.71 10.18 -14.84
C SER A 246 22.39 10.80 -13.62
N THR A 247 23.28 10.07 -12.94
CA THR A 247 23.89 10.49 -11.66
C THR A 247 25.41 10.63 -11.75
N LEU A 248 25.97 11.52 -10.95
CA LEU A 248 27.40 11.57 -10.66
C LEU A 248 27.71 11.02 -9.25
N SER A 249 26.68 10.69 -8.46
CA SER A 249 26.75 10.38 -7.02
C SER A 249 26.82 8.89 -6.66
N LYS A 250 26.79 7.98 -7.63
CA LYS A 250 26.90 6.52 -7.42
C LYS A 250 28.20 6.00 -8.03
N THR A 251 28.11 5.18 -9.07
CA THR A 251 29.24 4.56 -9.78
C THR A 251 30.27 5.55 -10.31
N PHE A 252 29.84 6.76 -10.68
CA PHE A 252 30.72 7.82 -11.17
C PHE A 252 31.70 8.35 -10.11
N GLY A 253 31.46 8.07 -8.81
CA GLY A 253 32.42 8.34 -7.74
C GLY A 253 32.56 9.81 -7.30
N ALA A 254 31.67 10.70 -7.74
CA ALA A 254 31.66 12.12 -7.35
C ALA A 254 30.32 12.53 -6.73
N SER A 255 29.92 13.80 -6.84
CA SER A 255 28.58 14.25 -6.43
C SER A 255 27.93 15.08 -7.54
N GLY A 256 26.61 14.92 -7.71
CA GLY A 256 25.84 15.59 -8.75
C GLY A 256 24.91 14.65 -9.50
N SER A 257 24.21 15.21 -10.47
CA SER A 257 23.46 14.47 -11.49
C SER A 257 23.45 15.26 -12.79
N VAL A 258 22.98 14.64 -13.86
CA VAL A 258 22.92 15.25 -15.18
C VAL A 258 21.57 14.96 -15.81
N VAL A 259 20.94 15.99 -16.35
CA VAL A 259 19.77 15.86 -17.21
C VAL A 259 20.24 16.01 -18.64
N VAL A 260 19.89 15.06 -19.50
CA VAL A 260 20.25 15.00 -20.91
C VAL A 260 18.97 14.86 -21.72
N SER A 261 18.85 15.58 -22.83
CA SER A 261 17.65 15.49 -23.68
C SER A 261 18.00 15.73 -25.14
N GLY A 262 17.24 15.10 -26.04
CA GLY A 262 17.28 15.45 -27.47
C GLY A 262 16.66 16.83 -27.76
N ASP A 263 15.98 17.45 -26.80
CA ASP A 263 15.42 18.80 -26.89
C ASP A 263 16.30 19.83 -26.15
N ALA A 264 17.11 20.56 -26.92
CA ALA A 264 17.95 21.65 -26.39
C ALA A 264 17.14 22.79 -25.76
N SER A 265 15.91 23.04 -26.24
CA SER A 265 15.04 24.09 -25.69
C SER A 265 14.60 23.75 -24.27
N LEU A 266 14.25 22.49 -24.01
CA LEU A 266 13.94 22.02 -22.67
C LEU A 266 15.13 22.20 -21.71
N ILE A 267 16.33 21.79 -22.12
CA ILE A 267 17.53 21.95 -21.29
C ILE A 267 17.81 23.42 -20.99
N ASN A 268 17.63 24.31 -21.97
CA ASN A 268 17.77 25.75 -21.76
C ASN A 268 16.70 26.30 -20.79
N LYS A 269 15.44 25.84 -20.86
CA LYS A 269 14.39 26.22 -19.89
C LYS A 269 14.77 25.82 -18.47
N VAL A 270 15.23 24.58 -18.27
CA VAL A 270 15.67 24.08 -16.96
C VAL A 270 16.88 24.85 -16.45
N ARG A 271 17.82 25.23 -17.34
CA ARG A 271 18.97 26.07 -16.97
C ARG A 271 18.56 27.49 -16.55
N ASN A 272 17.59 28.09 -17.26
CA ASN A 272 17.09 29.43 -16.97
C ASN A 272 16.33 29.47 -15.64
N PHE A 273 15.41 28.51 -15.44
CA PHE A 273 14.59 28.45 -14.24
C PHE A 273 14.22 27.00 -13.94
N GLY A 274 15.05 26.28 -13.21
CA GLY A 274 14.79 24.90 -12.79
C GLY A 274 14.26 24.82 -11.36
N GLY A 275 13.58 25.86 -10.87
CA GLY A 275 13.09 25.98 -9.49
C GLY A 275 14.20 25.79 -8.44
N PRO A 276 14.32 24.61 -7.80
CA PRO A 276 15.43 24.31 -6.89
C PRO A 276 16.83 24.50 -7.49
N LEU A 277 17.01 24.39 -8.80
CA LEU A 277 18.32 24.64 -9.44
C LEU A 277 18.70 26.12 -9.43
N THR A 278 17.70 27.00 -9.43
CA THR A 278 17.85 28.46 -9.45
C THR A 278 17.91 29.03 -8.03
N PHE A 279 17.20 28.43 -7.07
CA PHE A 279 17.12 28.94 -5.69
C PHE A 279 17.95 28.14 -4.68
N SER A 280 18.94 27.37 -5.13
CA SER A 280 19.86 26.61 -4.28
C SER A 280 21.32 26.93 -4.56
N ALA A 281 22.17 26.65 -3.58
CA ALA A 281 23.62 26.67 -3.79
C ALA A 281 24.03 25.57 -4.78
N GLN A 282 25.09 25.83 -5.53
CA GLN A 282 25.64 24.91 -6.53
C GLN A 282 26.29 23.67 -5.86
N LEU A 283 26.88 22.80 -6.67
CA LEU A 283 27.77 21.76 -6.17
C LEU A 283 29.02 22.40 -5.53
N GLU A 284 29.52 21.73 -4.50
CA GLU A 284 30.73 22.11 -3.81
C GLU A 284 31.94 22.04 -4.77
N PRO A 285 32.91 22.98 -4.73
CA PRO A 285 34.06 22.97 -5.62
C PRO A 285 34.82 21.63 -5.64
N ALA A 286 34.96 21.02 -4.45
CA ALA A 286 35.55 19.69 -4.25
C ALA A 286 34.82 18.61 -5.06
N SER A 287 33.48 18.62 -5.03
CA SER A 287 32.61 17.68 -5.74
C SER A 287 32.74 17.83 -7.25
N VAL A 288 32.78 19.07 -7.77
CA VAL A 288 32.92 19.35 -9.20
C VAL A 288 34.29 18.92 -9.71
N ALA A 289 35.36 19.20 -8.94
CA ALA A 289 36.71 18.78 -9.30
C ALA A 289 36.87 17.25 -9.31
N ALA A 290 36.31 16.54 -8.33
CA ALA A 290 36.25 15.08 -8.34
C ALA A 290 35.48 14.57 -9.57
N ALA A 291 34.35 15.20 -9.92
CA ALA A 291 33.58 14.84 -11.10
C ALA A 291 34.37 15.02 -12.40
N ILE A 292 35.17 16.09 -12.52
CA ILE A 292 36.07 16.30 -13.66
C ILE A 292 37.11 15.18 -13.75
N ALA A 293 37.74 14.83 -12.63
CA ALA A 293 38.74 13.75 -12.59
C ALA A 293 38.12 12.41 -12.99
N SER A 294 36.90 12.10 -12.52
CA SER A 294 36.15 10.92 -12.94
C SER A 294 35.80 10.95 -14.42
N ALA A 295 35.36 12.10 -14.95
CA ALA A 295 35.04 12.25 -16.36
C ALA A 295 36.27 11.99 -17.25
N LYS A 296 37.47 12.38 -16.82
CA LYS A 296 38.73 12.07 -17.52
C LYS A 296 39.01 10.56 -17.57
N ILE A 297 38.67 9.81 -16.51
CA ILE A 297 38.76 8.33 -16.52
C ILE A 297 37.75 7.76 -17.52
N HIS A 298 36.51 8.25 -17.51
CA HIS A 298 35.45 7.82 -18.44
C HIS A 298 35.80 8.06 -19.92
N LEU A 299 36.63 9.07 -20.21
CA LEU A 299 37.12 9.38 -21.56
C LEU A 299 38.46 8.70 -21.90
N SER A 300 38.93 7.78 -21.05
CA SER A 300 40.15 7.00 -21.27
C SER A 300 39.82 5.53 -21.51
N PRO A 301 40.74 4.72 -22.09
CA PRO A 301 40.53 3.27 -22.23
C PRO A 301 40.31 2.52 -20.92
N GLU A 302 40.73 3.08 -19.78
CA GLU A 302 40.59 2.49 -18.44
C GLU A 302 39.13 2.21 -18.08
N ILE A 303 38.18 3.01 -18.58
CA ILE A 303 36.74 2.81 -18.28
C ILE A 303 36.28 1.42 -18.70
N TYR A 304 36.71 0.94 -19.86
CA TYR A 304 36.29 -0.37 -20.38
C TYR A 304 36.88 -1.52 -19.56
N GLN A 305 38.12 -1.37 -19.08
CA GLN A 305 38.73 -2.34 -18.17
C GLN A 305 37.96 -2.44 -16.84
N LEU A 306 37.55 -1.29 -16.28
CA LEU A 306 36.74 -1.26 -15.06
C LEU A 306 35.36 -1.90 -15.26
N GLN A 307 34.73 -1.66 -16.41
CA GLN A 307 33.45 -2.28 -16.79
C GLN A 307 33.59 -3.80 -16.94
N GLU A 308 34.61 -4.29 -17.66
CA GLU A 308 34.88 -5.72 -17.83
C GLU A 308 35.13 -6.42 -16.48
N GLN A 309 35.90 -5.80 -15.59
CA GLN A 309 36.15 -6.32 -14.24
C GLN A 309 34.86 -6.46 -13.42
N LEU A 310 33.93 -5.51 -13.55
CA LEU A 310 32.64 -5.59 -12.87
C LEU A 310 31.76 -6.65 -13.50
N LEU A 311 31.68 -6.70 -14.83
CA LEU A 311 30.90 -7.68 -15.56
C LEU A 311 31.32 -9.10 -15.18
N LEU A 312 32.62 -9.39 -15.08
CA LEU A 312 33.10 -10.68 -14.59
C LEU A 312 32.53 -11.03 -13.21
N ARG A 313 32.50 -10.08 -12.27
CA ARG A 313 31.98 -10.30 -10.91
C ARG A 313 30.46 -10.51 -10.91
N ILE A 314 29.72 -9.76 -11.73
CA ILE A 314 28.28 -9.92 -11.94
C ILE A 314 27.99 -11.34 -12.42
N HIS A 315 28.70 -11.79 -13.46
CA HIS A 315 28.55 -13.13 -14.03
C HIS A 315 28.83 -14.23 -12.99
N VAL A 316 29.97 -14.13 -12.28
CA VAL A 316 30.32 -15.11 -11.24
C VAL A 316 29.25 -15.19 -10.16
N PHE A 317 28.72 -14.04 -9.71
CA PHE A 317 27.70 -14.05 -8.67
C PHE A 317 26.38 -14.64 -9.18
N GLN A 318 25.96 -14.24 -10.38
CA GLN A 318 24.76 -14.74 -11.03
C GLN A 318 24.80 -16.26 -11.20
N GLU A 319 25.88 -16.80 -11.77
CA GLU A 319 26.07 -18.25 -11.92
C GLU A 319 26.03 -18.97 -10.57
N ALA A 320 26.69 -18.42 -9.54
CA ALA A 320 26.72 -19.01 -8.22
C ALA A 320 25.32 -19.03 -7.56
N LEU A 321 24.54 -17.96 -7.69
CA LEU A 321 23.18 -17.86 -7.14
C LEU A 321 22.19 -18.78 -7.89
N VAL A 322 22.28 -18.84 -9.22
CA VAL A 322 21.46 -19.75 -10.05
C VAL A 322 21.76 -21.21 -9.68
N LYS A 323 23.04 -21.56 -9.55
CA LYS A 323 23.46 -22.91 -9.13
C LYS A 323 22.94 -23.27 -7.73
N ALA A 324 22.97 -22.31 -6.80
CA ALA A 324 22.44 -22.45 -5.45
C ALA A 324 20.90 -22.39 -5.37
N LYS A 325 20.20 -22.20 -6.50
CA LYS A 325 18.74 -22.09 -6.59
C LYS A 325 18.16 -21.00 -5.66
N ILE A 326 18.88 -19.89 -5.51
CA ILE A 326 18.42 -18.76 -4.72
C ILE A 326 17.23 -18.10 -5.43
N PRO A 327 16.13 -17.78 -4.72
CA PRO A 327 14.99 -17.06 -5.29
C PRO A 327 15.34 -15.63 -5.73
N LEU A 328 15.65 -15.45 -7.02
CA LEU A 328 16.01 -14.13 -7.60
C LEU A 328 14.85 -13.48 -8.35
N MET A 329 14.70 -12.17 -8.18
CA MET A 329 13.70 -11.37 -8.92
C MET A 329 14.13 -10.97 -10.33
N SER A 330 15.42 -10.91 -10.60
CA SER A 330 15.94 -10.69 -11.95
C SER A 330 17.14 -11.59 -12.16
N THR A 331 17.25 -12.11 -13.37
CA THR A 331 18.44 -12.81 -13.86
C THR A 331 19.15 -11.98 -14.92
N GLY A 332 18.89 -10.68 -14.98
CA GLY A 332 19.62 -9.76 -15.84
C GLY A 332 21.06 -9.54 -15.37
N GLU A 333 21.94 -9.22 -16.31
CA GLU A 333 23.35 -8.90 -16.03
C GLU A 333 23.48 -7.46 -15.51
N THR A 334 22.95 -7.20 -14.32
CA THR A 334 23.06 -5.90 -13.65
C THR A 334 23.83 -6.04 -12.34
N PRO A 335 24.44 -4.96 -11.81
CA PRO A 335 25.14 -5.00 -10.52
C PRO A 335 24.20 -5.11 -9.31
N VAL A 336 22.89 -5.25 -9.53
CA VAL A 336 21.86 -5.27 -8.48
C VAL A 336 21.14 -6.61 -8.52
N PHE A 337 21.20 -7.33 -7.40
CA PHE A 337 20.54 -8.62 -7.22
C PHE A 337 19.52 -8.51 -6.09
N PHE A 338 18.34 -9.08 -6.29
CA PHE A 338 17.31 -9.11 -5.28
C PHE A 338 16.94 -10.55 -4.93
N VAL A 339 17.28 -10.94 -3.71
CA VAL A 339 16.92 -12.23 -3.12
C VAL A 339 15.55 -12.08 -2.47
N ALA A 340 14.54 -12.69 -3.07
CA ALA A 340 13.15 -12.67 -2.62
C ALA A 340 13.01 -13.44 -1.30
N THR A 341 12.35 -12.85 -0.29
CA THR A 341 12.01 -13.54 0.97
C THR A 341 10.52 -13.48 1.32
N GLY A 342 9.77 -12.58 0.68
CA GLY A 342 8.32 -12.42 0.84
C GLY A 342 7.98 -11.66 2.12
N MET A 343 8.30 -12.24 3.27
CA MET A 343 8.01 -11.64 4.58
C MET A 343 9.17 -10.77 5.10
N PRO A 344 8.88 -9.60 5.71
CA PRO A 344 9.91 -8.75 6.34
C PRO A 344 10.73 -9.49 7.38
N THR A 345 10.09 -10.28 8.23
CA THR A 345 10.77 -11.08 9.27
C THR A 345 11.75 -12.09 8.69
N THR A 346 11.45 -12.69 7.54
CA THR A 346 12.37 -13.60 6.85
C THR A 346 13.60 -12.84 6.33
N ALA A 347 13.40 -11.64 5.77
CA ALA A 347 14.50 -10.78 5.35
C ALA A 347 15.40 -10.40 6.54
N TYR A 348 14.81 -10.03 7.67
CA TYR A 348 15.54 -9.65 8.88
C TYR A 348 16.41 -10.80 9.41
N VAL A 349 15.81 -11.98 9.57
CA VAL A 349 16.51 -13.18 10.06
C VAL A 349 17.63 -13.57 9.11
N LEU A 350 17.39 -13.53 7.80
CA LEU A 350 18.43 -13.85 6.82
C LEU A 350 19.57 -12.83 6.86
N ALA A 351 19.28 -11.52 6.90
CA ALA A 351 20.30 -10.48 7.01
C ALA A 351 21.15 -10.63 8.28
N GLN A 352 20.52 -10.94 9.43
CA GLN A 352 21.23 -11.21 10.68
C GLN A 352 22.16 -12.42 10.57
N LYS A 353 21.72 -13.50 9.92
CA LYS A 353 22.55 -14.69 9.67
C LYS A 353 23.75 -14.38 8.78
N LEU A 354 23.55 -13.59 7.72
CA LEU A 354 24.63 -13.13 6.85
C LEU A 354 25.63 -12.24 7.59
N ASN A 355 25.14 -11.37 8.48
CA ASN A 355 25.98 -10.53 9.34
C ASN A 355 26.88 -11.36 10.26
N MET A 356 26.35 -12.42 10.88
CA MET A 356 27.14 -13.37 11.67
C MET A 356 28.25 -14.04 10.85
N GLU A 357 28.00 -14.29 9.56
CA GLU A 357 28.96 -14.81 8.57
C GLU A 357 29.85 -13.71 7.94
N ARG A 358 29.84 -12.51 8.52
CA ARG A 358 30.67 -11.34 8.15
C ARG A 358 30.30 -10.69 6.82
N PHE A 359 29.02 -10.72 6.43
CA PHE A 359 28.50 -10.02 5.26
C PHE A 359 27.48 -8.96 5.64
N TYR A 360 27.58 -7.79 5.02
CA TYR A 360 26.55 -6.76 5.06
C TYR A 360 25.83 -6.69 3.71
N VAL A 361 24.51 -6.79 3.77
CA VAL A 361 23.57 -6.66 2.64
C VAL A 361 22.42 -5.75 3.06
N SER A 362 21.77 -5.12 2.10
CA SER A 362 20.63 -4.24 2.39
C SER A 362 19.34 -5.04 2.49
N VAL A 363 18.55 -4.78 3.53
CA VAL A 363 17.18 -5.28 3.63
C VAL A 363 16.25 -4.35 2.86
N ALA A 364 15.41 -4.91 1.99
CA ALA A 364 14.36 -4.21 1.28
C ALA A 364 13.00 -4.57 1.89
N VAL A 365 12.33 -3.57 2.45
CA VAL A 365 10.99 -3.64 3.04
C VAL A 365 10.19 -2.39 2.66
N PHE A 366 8.92 -2.32 3.05
CA PHE A 366 8.07 -1.16 2.83
C PHE A 366 8.70 0.12 3.41
N PRO A 367 8.62 1.28 2.71
CA PRO A 367 7.93 1.52 1.43
C PRO A 367 8.76 1.22 0.18
N ALA A 368 10.02 0.77 0.29
CA ALA A 368 10.87 0.54 -0.88
C ALA A 368 10.37 -0.60 -1.78
N VAL A 369 9.74 -1.60 -1.17
CA VAL A 369 9.02 -2.68 -1.85
C VAL A 369 7.68 -2.92 -1.13
N PRO A 370 6.66 -3.49 -1.78
CA PRO A 370 5.43 -3.90 -1.08
C PRO A 370 5.74 -4.77 0.15
N VAL A 371 4.90 -4.70 1.18
CA VAL A 371 5.13 -5.40 2.47
C VAL A 371 5.35 -6.92 2.29
N ASN A 372 4.62 -7.54 1.37
CA ASN A 372 4.72 -8.97 1.05
C ASN A 372 5.82 -9.28 0.01
N ASN A 373 6.55 -8.28 -0.47
CA ASN A 373 7.65 -8.44 -1.42
C ASN A 373 8.98 -8.08 -0.77
N ALA A 374 9.11 -8.30 0.54
CA ALA A 374 10.37 -8.09 1.24
C ALA A 374 11.47 -9.02 0.71
N GLY A 375 12.72 -8.57 0.85
CA GLY A 375 13.88 -9.32 0.39
C GLY A 375 15.20 -8.69 0.79
N LEU A 376 16.28 -9.24 0.24
CA LEU A 376 17.62 -8.69 0.37
C LEU A 376 18.06 -8.11 -0.97
N ARG A 377 18.45 -6.84 -0.94
CA ARG A 377 19.09 -6.15 -2.05
C ARG A 377 20.60 -6.25 -1.89
N ILE A 378 21.22 -6.98 -2.79
CA ILE A 378 22.65 -7.27 -2.81
C ILE A 378 23.24 -6.56 -4.04
N THR A 379 24.30 -5.80 -3.84
CA THR A 379 25.04 -5.20 -4.97
C THR A 379 26.45 -5.74 -5.07
N VAL A 380 26.93 -5.86 -6.30
CA VAL A 380 28.30 -6.27 -6.63
C VAL A 380 29.06 -5.06 -7.18
N CYS A 381 30.31 -4.90 -6.74
CA CYS A 381 31.20 -3.83 -7.17
C CYS A 381 32.65 -4.32 -7.31
N ASN A 382 33.52 -3.50 -7.92
CA ASN A 382 34.93 -3.82 -8.13
C ASN A 382 35.75 -3.97 -6.83
N HIS A 383 35.24 -3.47 -5.70
CA HIS A 383 35.84 -3.71 -4.38
C HIS A 383 35.61 -5.14 -3.87
N ASN A 384 34.61 -5.85 -4.39
CA ASN A 384 34.32 -7.21 -3.95
C ASN A 384 35.33 -8.19 -4.59
N LYS A 385 35.88 -9.07 -3.77
CA LYS A 385 36.74 -10.15 -4.26
C LYS A 385 35.88 -11.29 -4.82
N ILE A 386 36.38 -11.98 -5.83
CA ILE A 386 35.69 -13.12 -6.45
C ILE A 386 35.45 -14.23 -5.42
N GLU A 387 36.41 -14.47 -4.53
CA GLU A 387 36.29 -15.48 -3.48
C GLU A 387 35.19 -15.13 -2.48
N ASP A 388 35.02 -13.84 -2.18
CA ASP A 388 33.97 -13.35 -1.28
C ASP A 388 32.59 -13.45 -1.92
N ILE A 389 32.47 -13.20 -3.23
CA ILE A 389 31.24 -13.38 -4.00
C ILE A 389 30.80 -14.85 -3.96
N ILE A 390 31.72 -15.77 -4.24
CA ILE A 390 31.44 -17.22 -4.22
C ILE A 390 31.08 -17.65 -2.78
N TYR A 391 31.79 -17.13 -1.78
CA TYR A 391 31.50 -17.45 -0.38
C TYR A 391 30.11 -16.94 0.04
N LEU A 392 29.71 -15.73 -0.36
CA LEU A 392 28.37 -15.19 -0.09
C LEU A 392 27.29 -16.10 -0.67
N ALA A 393 27.43 -16.54 -1.92
CA ALA A 393 26.46 -17.43 -2.56
C ALA A 393 26.32 -18.76 -1.81
N ARG A 394 27.42 -19.36 -1.34
CA ARG A 394 27.40 -20.58 -0.52
C ARG A 394 26.72 -20.38 0.83
N ILE A 395 26.97 -19.24 1.47
CA ILE A 395 26.31 -18.91 2.75
C ILE A 395 24.80 -18.68 2.53
N LEU A 396 24.41 -18.02 1.44
CA LEU A 396 23.00 -17.90 1.07
C LEU A 396 22.35 -19.27 0.86
N GLU A 397 22.99 -20.18 0.13
CA GLU A 397 22.50 -21.56 -0.09
C GLU A 397 22.22 -22.28 1.24
N LYS A 398 23.08 -22.09 2.24
CA LYS A 398 22.98 -22.69 3.58
C LYS A 398 21.93 -22.00 4.47
N GLU A 399 21.93 -20.67 4.53
CA GLU A 399 21.16 -19.92 5.52
C GLU A 399 19.77 -19.50 5.03
N TYR A 400 19.54 -19.44 3.72
CA TYR A 400 18.22 -19.09 3.15
C TYR A 400 17.13 -20.09 3.57
N PRO A 401 17.28 -21.42 3.41
CA PRO A 401 16.28 -22.39 3.90
C PRO A 401 16.09 -22.31 5.41
N ARG A 402 17.16 -22.04 6.18
CA ARG A 402 17.09 -21.91 7.65
C ARG A 402 16.33 -20.67 8.09
N ALA A 403 16.43 -19.57 7.34
CA ALA A 403 15.64 -18.37 7.60
C ALA A 403 14.16 -18.62 7.33
N LEU A 404 13.82 -19.32 6.23
CA LEU A 404 12.44 -19.73 5.93
C LEU A 404 11.85 -20.60 7.05
N VAL A 405 12.60 -21.62 7.49
CA VAL A 405 12.23 -22.47 8.63
C VAL A 405 11.95 -21.61 9.86
N ALA A 406 12.91 -20.77 10.28
CA ALA A 406 12.82 -19.99 11.51
C ALA A 406 11.60 -19.04 11.57
N THR A 407 11.05 -18.66 10.41
CA THR A 407 9.91 -17.73 10.30
C THR A 407 8.60 -18.40 9.89
N GLY A 408 8.56 -19.72 9.72
CA GLY A 408 7.35 -20.44 9.26
C GLY A 408 6.99 -20.15 7.80
N ASN A 409 7.98 -19.76 7.00
CA ASN A 409 7.85 -19.44 5.59
C ASN A 409 8.30 -20.62 4.70
N SER A 410 8.06 -20.55 3.39
CA SER A 410 8.43 -21.62 2.44
C SER A 410 8.75 -21.05 1.06
N TYR A 411 9.45 -21.82 0.23
CA TYR A 411 9.72 -21.45 -1.17
C TYR A 411 8.43 -21.16 -1.95
N GLU A 412 7.37 -21.92 -1.68
CA GLU A 412 6.06 -21.75 -2.30
C GLU A 412 5.39 -20.43 -1.88
N LYS A 413 5.41 -20.09 -0.58
CA LYS A 413 4.91 -18.81 -0.07
C LYS A 413 5.68 -17.63 -0.66
N VAL A 414 7.01 -17.73 -0.75
CA VAL A 414 7.84 -16.73 -1.42
C VAL A 414 7.47 -16.61 -2.90
N GLY A 415 7.32 -17.75 -3.59
CA GLY A 415 6.93 -17.77 -5.00
C GLY A 415 5.59 -17.07 -5.26
N ARG A 416 4.57 -17.40 -4.46
CA ARG A 416 3.26 -16.73 -4.52
C ARG A 416 3.37 -15.22 -4.34
N ALA A 417 4.12 -14.78 -3.34
CA ALA A 417 4.25 -13.36 -3.03
C ALA A 417 4.86 -12.55 -4.19
N PHE A 418 5.78 -13.14 -4.95
CA PHE A 418 6.40 -12.52 -6.13
C PHE A 418 5.77 -12.93 -7.47
N LYS A 419 4.67 -13.70 -7.45
CA LYS A 419 4.02 -14.26 -8.66
C LYS A 419 5.01 -15.04 -9.55
N ARG A 420 5.90 -15.83 -8.92
CA ARG A 420 6.94 -16.63 -9.56
C ARG A 420 7.02 -18.03 -8.96
N HIS A 421 7.56 -18.97 -9.72
CA HIS A 421 7.85 -20.31 -9.20
C HIS A 421 9.30 -20.38 -8.73
N PHE A 422 9.49 -20.67 -7.44
CA PHE A 422 10.81 -20.92 -6.86
C PHE A 422 10.87 -22.35 -6.33
N VAL A 423 11.97 -23.04 -6.64
CA VAL A 423 12.20 -24.43 -6.25
C VAL A 423 13.37 -24.49 -5.28
N GLY A 424 13.18 -25.16 -4.14
CA GLY A 424 14.22 -25.35 -3.13
C GLY A 424 14.10 -26.72 -2.44
N PRO A 425 15.01 -27.03 -1.51
CA PRO A 425 14.92 -28.25 -0.70
C PRO A 425 13.60 -28.27 0.09
N GLU A 426 13.07 -29.47 0.32
CA GLU A 426 11.87 -29.66 1.13
C GLU A 426 12.13 -29.16 2.56
N ILE A 427 11.37 -28.15 2.97
CA ILE A 427 11.44 -27.59 4.31
C ILE A 427 10.41 -28.31 5.17
N LYS A 428 10.85 -29.14 6.13
CA LYS A 428 9.95 -29.70 7.13
C LYS A 428 9.37 -28.56 7.97
N GLU A 429 8.06 -28.37 7.90
CA GLU A 429 7.34 -27.31 8.63
C GLU A 429 7.64 -27.35 10.14
N HIS A 430 7.69 -26.18 10.77
CA HIS A 430 7.84 -26.06 12.21
C HIS A 430 6.62 -26.63 12.96
N ALA A 431 6.88 -27.12 14.18
CA ALA A 431 5.95 -27.78 15.10
C ALA A 431 4.71 -26.97 15.58
N SER A 432 4.36 -25.81 14.99
CA SER A 432 3.11 -25.10 15.38
C SER A 432 1.87 -25.92 15.03
N ARG A 433 1.86 -26.54 13.84
CA ARG A 433 0.84 -27.53 13.42
C ARG A 433 0.81 -28.78 14.31
N ALA A 434 1.86 -29.02 15.11
CA ALA A 434 1.91 -30.16 16.02
C ALA A 434 1.22 -29.89 17.38
N PHE A 435 0.91 -28.64 17.74
CA PHE A 435 0.37 -28.29 19.07
C PHE A 435 -1.13 -27.93 19.08
N PHE A 436 -1.64 -27.33 18.00
CA PHE A 436 -3.05 -27.01 17.83
C PHE A 436 -3.57 -27.58 16.50
N SER A 437 -4.75 -28.20 16.52
CA SER A 437 -5.43 -28.63 15.31
C SER A 437 -6.22 -27.45 14.73
N SER A 438 -6.05 -27.19 13.44
CA SER A 438 -6.77 -26.16 12.70
C SER A 438 -7.77 -26.81 11.75
N PHE A 439 -9.02 -26.35 11.80
CA PHE A 439 -10.09 -26.80 10.93
C PHE A 439 -10.71 -25.60 10.22
N THR A 440 -10.90 -25.72 8.91
CA THR A 440 -11.58 -24.71 8.08
C THR A 440 -12.80 -25.34 7.43
N TYR A 441 -13.96 -24.76 7.67
CA TYR A 441 -15.24 -25.23 7.15
C TYR A 441 -15.88 -24.19 6.23
N ASP A 442 -16.72 -24.65 5.30
CA ASP A 442 -17.38 -23.79 4.30
C ASP A 442 -18.81 -23.38 4.69
N LYS A 443 -19.33 -23.93 5.80
CA LYS A 443 -20.70 -23.69 6.28
C LYS A 443 -20.72 -23.52 7.78
N ILE A 444 -21.60 -22.64 8.25
CA ILE A 444 -21.81 -22.38 9.67
C ILE A 444 -22.25 -23.62 10.44
N ASP A 445 -23.00 -24.53 9.80
CA ASP A 445 -23.52 -25.76 10.40
C ASP A 445 -22.44 -26.73 10.91
N ALA A 446 -21.18 -26.53 10.48
CA ALA A 446 -20.03 -27.27 11.00
C ALA A 446 -19.57 -26.78 12.39
N VAL A 447 -20.06 -25.62 12.84
CA VAL A 447 -19.76 -25.02 14.15
C VAL A 447 -21.01 -25.13 15.04
N LYS A 448 -20.84 -25.58 16.29
CA LYS A 448 -21.98 -25.70 17.20
C LYS A 448 -22.54 -24.32 17.57
N LYS A 449 -23.86 -24.20 17.52
CA LYS A 449 -24.60 -22.97 17.84
C LYS A 449 -24.29 -22.44 19.24
N GLU A 450 -24.21 -23.34 20.22
CA GLU A 450 -23.95 -22.98 21.62
C GLU A 450 -22.54 -22.41 21.79
N GLU A 451 -21.54 -23.03 21.16
CA GLU A 451 -20.15 -22.57 21.17
C GLU A 451 -20.03 -21.20 20.50
N TRP A 452 -20.63 -21.05 19.31
CA TRP A 452 -20.66 -19.78 18.57
C TRP A 452 -21.23 -18.63 19.42
N ASN A 453 -22.41 -18.85 19.98
CA ASN A 453 -23.14 -17.84 20.74
C ASN A 453 -22.44 -17.47 22.06
N VAL A 454 -21.58 -18.33 22.59
CA VAL A 454 -20.72 -18.00 23.75
C VAL A 454 -19.47 -17.22 23.31
N TYR A 455 -18.77 -17.70 22.28
CA TYR A 455 -17.49 -17.13 21.85
C TYR A 455 -17.61 -15.78 21.16
N LEU A 456 -18.66 -15.58 20.36
CA LEU A 456 -18.91 -14.38 19.57
C LEU A 456 -20.14 -13.58 20.05
N LYS A 457 -20.45 -13.64 21.36
CA LYS A 457 -21.62 -12.97 21.95
C LYS A 457 -21.64 -11.44 21.80
N ASP A 458 -20.47 -10.81 21.69
CA ASP A 458 -20.31 -9.35 21.60
C ASP A 458 -20.43 -8.86 20.14
N HIS A 459 -21.50 -9.26 19.47
CA HIS A 459 -21.75 -9.02 18.06
C HIS A 459 -23.23 -8.64 17.79
N ALA A 460 -23.51 -7.89 16.72
CA ALA A 460 -24.88 -7.48 16.38
C ALA A 460 -25.76 -8.67 15.96
N LEU A 461 -25.16 -9.67 15.32
CA LEU A 461 -25.80 -10.93 14.92
C LEU A 461 -25.31 -12.09 15.78
N ASP A 462 -26.20 -13.01 16.14
CA ASP A 462 -25.88 -14.31 16.73
C ASP A 462 -25.83 -15.41 15.65
N TYR A 463 -25.71 -16.68 16.04
CA TYR A 463 -25.60 -17.81 15.09
C TYR A 463 -26.69 -17.79 14.01
N ASP A 464 -27.95 -17.57 14.40
CA ASP A 464 -29.08 -17.57 13.46
C ASP A 464 -28.98 -16.43 12.45
N GLY A 465 -28.45 -15.28 12.87
CA GLY A 465 -28.24 -14.11 12.01
C GLY A 465 -27.10 -14.32 11.03
N PHE A 466 -26.00 -14.93 11.48
CA PHE A 466 -24.93 -15.33 10.56
C PHE A 466 -25.37 -16.43 9.59
N SER A 467 -26.18 -17.39 10.04
CA SER A 467 -26.77 -18.41 9.15
C SER A 467 -27.68 -17.79 8.09
N PHE A 468 -28.48 -16.78 8.46
CA PHE A 468 -29.28 -16.01 7.51
C PHE A 468 -28.40 -15.28 6.48
N VAL A 469 -27.35 -14.59 6.94
CA VAL A 469 -26.40 -13.87 6.08
C VAL A 469 -25.68 -14.84 5.13
N GLU A 470 -25.16 -15.96 5.63
CA GLU A 470 -24.55 -17.02 4.82
C GLU A 470 -25.52 -17.48 3.74
N LYS A 471 -26.70 -17.96 4.14
CA LYS A 471 -27.70 -18.55 3.24
C LYS A 471 -28.09 -17.61 2.10
N TYR A 472 -28.30 -16.33 2.38
CA TYR A 472 -28.66 -15.37 1.34
C TYR A 472 -27.48 -15.06 0.43
N PHE A 473 -26.36 -14.55 0.96
CA PHE A 473 -25.27 -14.04 0.13
C PHE A 473 -24.50 -15.13 -0.61
N SER A 474 -24.47 -16.37 -0.10
CA SER A 474 -23.87 -17.50 -0.81
C SER A 474 -24.79 -18.07 -1.90
N SER A 475 -26.07 -17.66 -1.95
CA SER A 475 -27.04 -18.11 -2.96
C SER A 475 -27.13 -17.19 -4.18
N LEU A 476 -26.52 -16.01 -4.11
CA LEU A 476 -26.47 -15.06 -5.23
C LEU A 476 -25.66 -15.64 -6.41
N ASP A 477 -25.89 -15.11 -7.61
CA ASP A 477 -25.04 -15.41 -8.77
C ASP A 477 -23.60 -14.98 -8.47
N VAL A 478 -22.61 -15.79 -8.83
CA VAL A 478 -21.18 -15.53 -8.58
C VAL A 478 -20.70 -14.20 -9.22
N LYS A 479 -21.42 -13.69 -10.22
CA LYS A 479 -21.18 -12.39 -10.86
C LYS A 479 -21.79 -11.21 -10.10
N ASP A 480 -22.70 -11.46 -9.17
CA ASP A 480 -23.27 -10.42 -8.33
C ASP A 480 -22.16 -9.82 -7.45
N PRO A 481 -22.00 -8.48 -7.41
CA PRO A 481 -20.96 -7.86 -6.60
C PRO A 481 -21.13 -8.10 -5.09
N ASN A 482 -22.33 -8.47 -4.63
CA ASN A 482 -22.61 -8.83 -3.25
C ASN A 482 -22.46 -10.33 -2.95
N PHE A 483 -22.16 -11.17 -3.94
CA PHE A 483 -21.90 -12.60 -3.68
C PHE A 483 -20.77 -12.77 -2.66
N MET A 484 -20.98 -13.67 -1.70
CA MET A 484 -20.00 -13.95 -0.64
C MET A 484 -19.81 -15.45 -0.44
N GLU A 485 -18.55 -15.87 -0.35
CA GLU A 485 -18.19 -17.20 0.15
C GLU A 485 -17.83 -17.10 1.63
N PHE A 486 -18.25 -18.06 2.45
CA PHE A 486 -18.01 -18.05 3.89
C PHE A 486 -17.02 -19.15 4.28
N LYS A 487 -16.14 -18.84 5.23
CA LYS A 487 -15.21 -19.80 5.83
C LYS A 487 -15.22 -19.64 7.35
N TYR A 488 -15.20 -20.77 8.05
CA TYR A 488 -15.25 -20.87 9.50
C TYR A 488 -13.96 -21.52 9.98
N HIS A 489 -13.18 -20.79 10.77
CA HIS A 489 -11.87 -21.23 11.22
C HIS A 489 -11.94 -21.58 12.70
N LEU A 490 -11.70 -22.84 13.03
CA LEU A 490 -11.65 -23.35 14.38
C LEU A 490 -10.26 -23.91 14.67
N VAL A 491 -9.56 -23.31 15.62
CA VAL A 491 -8.25 -23.77 16.08
C VAL A 491 -8.38 -24.18 17.53
N ARG A 492 -8.04 -25.43 17.87
CA ARG A 492 -8.18 -25.91 19.25
C ARG A 492 -7.24 -27.06 19.61
N ASN A 493 -6.99 -27.18 20.91
CA ASN A 493 -6.46 -28.36 21.57
C ASN A 493 -7.09 -28.49 22.97
N LEU A 494 -6.54 -29.35 23.84
CA LEU A 494 -7.04 -29.52 25.22
C LEU A 494 -6.82 -28.30 26.12
N GLU A 495 -5.96 -27.35 25.74
CA GLU A 495 -5.50 -26.23 26.56
C GLU A 495 -5.97 -24.84 26.06
N GLY A 496 -6.64 -24.75 24.90
CA GLY A 496 -7.10 -23.49 24.34
C GLY A 496 -7.78 -23.62 22.98
N GLU A 497 -8.54 -22.57 22.62
CA GLU A 497 -9.30 -22.52 21.38
C GLU A 497 -9.44 -21.10 20.82
N ALA A 498 -9.64 -21.01 19.51
CA ALA A 498 -9.93 -19.79 18.77
C ALA A 498 -10.96 -20.07 17.68
N LEU A 499 -11.85 -19.11 17.45
CA LEU A 499 -12.95 -19.19 16.47
C LEU A 499 -13.09 -17.87 15.74
N THR A 500 -13.23 -17.91 14.42
CA THR A 500 -13.65 -16.77 13.61
C THR A 500 -14.45 -17.24 12.40
N GLN A 501 -15.30 -16.35 11.89
CA GLN A 501 -15.82 -16.45 10.53
C GLN A 501 -15.18 -15.40 9.65
N THR A 502 -14.98 -15.77 8.40
CA THR A 502 -14.47 -14.90 7.35
C THR A 502 -15.35 -15.00 6.11
N SER A 503 -15.48 -13.91 5.36
CA SER A 503 -16.13 -13.89 4.04
C SER A 503 -15.10 -13.54 2.96
N ILE A 504 -15.23 -14.14 1.79
CA ILE A 504 -14.57 -13.70 0.56
C ILE A 504 -15.62 -12.98 -0.28
N SER A 505 -15.45 -11.67 -0.47
CA SER A 505 -16.40 -10.85 -1.22
C SER A 505 -15.71 -9.71 -1.98
N LEU A 506 -16.40 -9.15 -2.97
CA LEU A 506 -15.87 -8.06 -3.78
C LEU A 506 -16.04 -6.73 -3.03
N TRP A 507 -14.94 -6.01 -2.83
CA TRP A 507 -14.94 -4.69 -2.18
C TRP A 507 -14.57 -3.62 -3.19
N LYS A 508 -15.15 -2.42 -3.02
CA LYS A 508 -14.66 -1.21 -3.67
C LYS A 508 -13.39 -0.75 -2.95
N GLU A 509 -12.30 -0.51 -3.68
CA GLU A 509 -11.02 -0.09 -3.08
C GLU A 509 -11.13 1.24 -2.33
N ASP A 510 -12.05 2.10 -2.77
CA ASP A 510 -12.35 3.41 -2.20
C ASP A 510 -13.44 3.38 -1.12
N MET A 511 -13.81 2.20 -0.60
CA MET A 511 -14.89 2.04 0.40
C MET A 511 -14.71 2.96 1.62
N LEU A 512 -13.47 3.20 2.05
CA LEU A 512 -13.11 4.03 3.20
C LEU A 512 -12.35 5.33 2.81
N SER A 513 -12.36 5.68 1.52
CA SER A 513 -11.67 6.86 1.00
C SER A 513 -12.43 8.15 1.29
N LYS A 514 -11.77 9.29 1.05
CA LYS A 514 -12.42 10.61 1.08
C LYS A 514 -13.55 10.64 0.05
N GLU A 515 -14.67 11.27 0.42
CA GLU A 515 -15.86 11.36 -0.44
C GLU A 515 -15.56 11.92 -1.84
N ALA A 516 -14.66 12.91 -1.95
CA ALA A 516 -14.24 13.49 -3.23
C ALA A 516 -13.53 12.47 -4.14
N VAL A 517 -12.74 11.56 -3.57
CA VAL A 517 -12.07 10.48 -4.31
C VAL A 517 -13.10 9.49 -4.82
N SER A 518 -14.00 9.03 -3.94
CA SER A 518 -15.05 8.08 -4.30
C SER A 518 -15.98 8.64 -5.38
N LYS A 519 -16.35 9.93 -5.34
CA LYS A 519 -17.13 10.59 -6.40
C LYS A 519 -16.46 10.46 -7.77
N LYS A 520 -15.17 10.82 -7.88
CA LYS A 520 -14.40 10.70 -9.13
C LYS A 520 -14.36 9.26 -9.65
N ILE A 521 -14.28 8.28 -8.75
CA ILE A 521 -14.24 6.85 -9.11
C ILE A 521 -15.62 6.35 -9.54
N GLU A 522 -16.71 6.77 -8.89
CA GLU A 522 -18.07 6.41 -9.31
C GLU A 522 -18.40 6.94 -10.71
N GLU A 523 -17.91 8.12 -11.10
CA GLU A 523 -18.03 8.62 -12.48
C GLU A 523 -17.39 7.65 -13.50
N ILE A 524 -16.26 7.04 -13.16
CA ILE A 524 -15.62 6.01 -14.00
C ILE A 524 -16.46 4.74 -14.01
N ARG A 525 -17.01 4.34 -12.85
CA ARG A 525 -17.82 3.13 -12.69
C ARG A 525 -19.12 3.14 -13.49
N VAL A 526 -19.62 4.31 -13.91
CA VAL A 526 -20.73 4.40 -14.89
C VAL A 526 -20.41 3.61 -16.17
N SER A 527 -19.16 3.68 -16.64
CA SER A 527 -18.72 2.96 -17.85
C SER A 527 -17.98 1.65 -17.57
N ASN A 528 -17.43 1.50 -16.37
CA ASN A 528 -16.70 0.31 -15.93
C ASN A 528 -17.09 -0.05 -14.48
N PRO A 529 -18.21 -0.75 -14.26
CA PRO A 529 -18.81 -0.95 -12.93
C PRO A 529 -17.87 -1.56 -11.88
N LEU A 530 -16.87 -2.33 -12.32
CA LEU A 530 -15.90 -3.01 -11.46
C LEU A 530 -14.55 -2.29 -11.41
N PHE A 531 -14.46 -1.04 -11.87
CA PHE A 531 -13.23 -0.26 -11.77
C PHE A 531 -12.81 -0.11 -10.30
N LEU A 532 -11.53 -0.40 -10.01
CA LEU A 532 -10.96 -0.37 -8.66
C LEU A 532 -11.79 -1.15 -7.64
N THR A 533 -12.05 -2.42 -7.94
CA THR A 533 -12.63 -3.38 -7.01
C THR A 533 -11.67 -4.56 -6.82
N GLU A 534 -11.73 -5.21 -5.67
CA GLU A 534 -10.81 -6.27 -5.28
C GLU A 534 -11.55 -7.35 -4.50
N LYS A 535 -11.21 -8.62 -4.72
CA LYS A 535 -11.72 -9.69 -3.86
C LYS A 535 -10.98 -9.64 -2.53
N VAL A 536 -11.73 -9.49 -1.45
CA VAL A 536 -11.20 -9.36 -0.09
C VAL A 536 -11.66 -10.53 0.75
N HIS A 537 -10.70 -11.21 1.36
CA HIS A 537 -10.95 -12.17 2.44
C HIS A 537 -10.98 -11.38 3.75
N SER A 538 -12.10 -11.31 4.43
CA SER A 538 -12.26 -10.48 5.63
C SER A 538 -12.88 -11.24 6.78
N THR A 539 -12.50 -10.95 8.04
CA THR A 539 -13.28 -11.42 9.19
C THR A 539 -14.65 -10.73 9.23
N GLY A 540 -15.71 -11.48 9.49
CA GLY A 540 -17.07 -10.98 9.30
C GLY A 540 -17.42 -10.87 7.81
N SER A 541 -18.29 -9.92 7.49
CA SER A 541 -18.60 -9.45 6.13
C SER A 541 -18.95 -7.96 6.13
N VAL A 542 -19.09 -7.36 4.94
CA VAL A 542 -19.54 -5.95 4.76
C VAL A 542 -20.97 -5.69 5.28
N PHE A 543 -21.71 -6.74 5.62
CA PHE A 543 -23.07 -6.67 6.18
C PHE A 543 -23.09 -6.76 7.72
N THR A 544 -21.97 -7.16 8.34
CA THR A 544 -21.90 -7.44 9.78
C THR A 544 -21.20 -6.34 10.56
N GLU A 545 -21.39 -6.31 11.88
CA GLU A 545 -20.71 -5.41 12.80
C GLU A 545 -20.52 -6.09 14.16
N GLY A 546 -19.32 -6.00 14.73
CA GLY A 546 -19.05 -6.41 16.10
C GLY A 546 -17.75 -7.18 16.24
N ASN A 547 -17.59 -7.94 17.32
CA ASN A 547 -16.41 -8.77 17.47
C ASN A 547 -16.52 -10.06 16.63
N HIS A 548 -15.72 -10.17 15.57
CA HIS A 548 -15.70 -11.34 14.68
C HIS A 548 -14.73 -12.45 15.13
N VAL A 549 -13.86 -12.14 16.10
CA VAL A 549 -12.75 -13.01 16.49
C VAL A 549 -12.83 -13.36 17.97
N TYR A 550 -12.77 -14.65 18.25
CA TYR A 550 -12.54 -15.18 19.59
C TYR A 550 -11.19 -15.91 19.64
N ILE A 551 -10.36 -15.56 20.62
CA ILE A 551 -9.14 -16.29 20.97
C ILE A 551 -9.10 -16.40 22.48
N ASN A 552 -8.98 -17.62 23.02
CA ASN A 552 -8.85 -17.84 24.45
C ASN A 552 -7.52 -17.26 24.97
N LYS A 553 -7.59 -16.06 25.56
CA LYS A 553 -6.44 -15.33 26.12
C LYS A 553 -5.80 -16.01 27.33
N LYS A 554 -6.45 -16.99 27.93
CA LYS A 554 -5.95 -17.76 29.09
C LYS A 554 -5.27 -19.07 28.66
N ALA A 555 -5.14 -19.35 27.37
CA ALA A 555 -4.46 -20.53 26.88
C ALA A 555 -2.99 -20.53 27.31
N LYS A 556 -2.50 -21.67 27.85
CA LYS A 556 -1.12 -21.84 28.33
C LYS A 556 -0.07 -21.52 27.25
N HIS A 557 -0.39 -21.84 26.00
CA HIS A 557 0.43 -21.59 24.82
C HIS A 557 -0.19 -20.53 23.91
N PHE A 558 -0.62 -19.40 24.48
CA PHE A 558 -1.32 -18.33 23.78
C PHE A 558 -0.67 -17.87 22.47
N ASN A 559 0.65 -17.64 22.45
CA ASN A 559 1.36 -17.22 21.23
C ASN A 559 1.27 -18.26 20.10
N TRP A 560 1.24 -19.56 20.44
CA TRP A 560 1.09 -20.64 19.45
C TRP A 560 -0.35 -20.74 18.96
N LEU A 561 -1.34 -20.56 19.84
CA LEU A 561 -2.74 -20.49 19.46
C LEU A 561 -2.98 -19.32 18.50
N GLN A 562 -2.43 -18.13 18.79
CA GLN A 562 -2.51 -16.98 17.89
C GLN A 562 -1.88 -17.30 16.53
N ARG A 563 -0.68 -17.88 16.49
CA ARG A 563 -0.04 -18.25 15.23
C ARG A 563 -0.89 -19.21 14.39
N ALA A 564 -1.37 -20.30 14.98
CA ALA A 564 -2.22 -21.26 14.30
C ALA A 564 -3.54 -20.62 13.80
N PHE A 565 -4.10 -19.68 14.56
CA PHE A 565 -5.27 -18.90 14.15
C PHE A 565 -5.03 -18.00 12.93
N PHE A 566 -3.89 -17.30 12.88
CA PHE A 566 -3.53 -16.53 11.68
C PHE A 566 -3.23 -17.44 10.49
N ASP A 567 -2.49 -18.52 10.72
CA ASP A 567 -2.12 -19.48 9.69
C ASP A 567 -3.35 -20.07 9.00
N SER A 568 -4.44 -20.34 9.73
CA SER A 568 -5.69 -20.88 9.14
C SER A 568 -6.33 -19.92 8.12
N MET A 569 -6.35 -18.62 8.43
CA MET A 569 -6.89 -17.60 7.53
C MET A 569 -5.93 -17.29 6.38
N GLU A 570 -4.64 -17.15 6.67
CA GLU A 570 -3.62 -16.89 5.67
C GLU A 570 -3.52 -18.04 4.66
N GLU A 571 -3.66 -19.29 5.09
CA GLU A 571 -3.68 -20.45 4.19
C GLU A 571 -4.81 -20.34 3.16
N VAL A 572 -6.03 -19.97 3.57
CA VAL A 572 -7.14 -19.70 2.64
C VAL A 572 -6.82 -18.51 1.73
N PHE A 573 -6.31 -17.41 2.29
CA PHE A 573 -5.98 -16.21 1.53
C PHE A 573 -4.94 -16.48 0.44
N GLU A 574 -3.88 -17.21 0.75
CA GLU A 574 -2.78 -17.54 -0.16
C GLU A 574 -3.23 -18.46 -1.31
N HIS A 575 -4.20 -19.35 -1.08
CA HIS A 575 -4.77 -20.24 -2.11
C HIS A 575 -5.98 -19.65 -2.83
N SER A 576 -6.47 -18.49 -2.40
CA SER A 576 -7.59 -17.78 -3.03
C SER A 576 -7.14 -16.75 -4.06
N VAL A 577 -8.08 -16.30 -4.89
CA VAL A 577 -7.91 -15.18 -5.83
C VAL A 577 -7.96 -13.80 -5.14
N CYS A 578 -8.08 -13.75 -3.81
CA CYS A 578 -8.20 -12.48 -3.09
C CYS A 578 -6.89 -11.67 -3.18
N GLY A 579 -7.02 -10.36 -3.41
CA GLY A 579 -5.91 -9.41 -3.33
C GLY A 579 -5.61 -8.95 -1.90
N LYS A 580 -6.59 -9.02 -0.97
CA LYS A 580 -6.42 -8.58 0.43
C LYS A 580 -6.99 -9.57 1.45
N LEU A 581 -6.34 -9.63 2.61
CA LEU A 581 -6.84 -10.23 3.84
C LEU A 581 -7.02 -9.14 4.88
N VAL A 582 -8.25 -8.94 5.37
CA VAL A 582 -8.62 -7.87 6.30
C VAL A 582 -9.19 -8.46 7.58
N ILE A 583 -8.51 -8.23 8.71
CA ILE A 583 -8.96 -8.70 10.02
C ILE A 583 -9.43 -7.46 10.78
N ARG A 584 -10.74 -7.31 10.97
CA ARG A 584 -11.37 -6.02 11.31
C ARG A 584 -12.11 -6.01 12.65
N ASP A 585 -12.58 -4.81 12.99
CA ASP A 585 -13.42 -4.48 14.14
C ASP A 585 -12.74 -4.66 15.52
N PHE A 586 -11.41 -4.58 15.57
CA PHE A 586 -10.65 -4.54 16.82
C PHE A 586 -10.69 -3.16 17.47
N ARG A 587 -10.57 -3.12 18.79
CA ARG A 587 -10.26 -1.87 19.51
C ARG A 587 -8.81 -1.46 19.21
N ARG A 588 -8.55 -0.14 19.14
CA ARG A 588 -7.18 0.39 18.98
C ARG A 588 -6.22 -0.18 20.03
N LYS A 589 -4.97 -0.46 19.61
CA LYS A 589 -3.93 -1.12 20.43
C LYS A 589 -4.36 -2.48 21.01
N SER A 590 -4.99 -3.30 20.17
CA SER A 590 -5.40 -4.65 20.56
C SER A 590 -4.19 -5.55 20.86
N PHE A 591 -4.45 -6.67 21.54
CA PHE A 591 -3.47 -7.74 21.77
C PHE A 591 -2.90 -8.37 20.49
N MET A 592 -3.48 -8.04 19.32
CA MET A 592 -3.04 -8.52 18.01
C MET A 592 -1.96 -7.63 17.39
N TYR A 593 -1.76 -6.41 17.90
CA TYR A 593 -0.91 -5.40 17.26
C TYR A 593 0.49 -5.94 16.93
N HIS A 594 1.26 -6.47 17.88
CA HIS A 594 2.62 -6.94 17.58
C HIS A 594 2.64 -8.09 16.55
N MET A 595 1.76 -9.09 16.69
CA MET A 595 1.71 -10.26 15.82
C MET A 595 1.33 -9.91 14.37
N THR A 596 0.39 -8.99 14.18
CA THR A 596 -0.05 -8.59 12.84
C THR A 596 1.06 -7.85 12.08
N HIS A 597 1.82 -6.98 12.76
CA HIS A 597 2.91 -6.25 12.12
C HIS A 597 4.09 -7.17 11.75
N GLU A 598 4.46 -8.13 12.61
CA GLU A 598 5.48 -9.15 12.29
C GLU A 598 5.10 -9.99 11.05
N ARG A 599 3.81 -10.11 10.76
CA ARG A 599 3.25 -10.86 9.62
C ARG A 599 2.94 -10.00 8.40
N GLY A 600 3.33 -8.72 8.42
CA GLY A 600 3.19 -7.83 7.27
C GLY A 600 1.78 -7.26 7.07
N TYR A 601 0.97 -7.21 8.14
CA TYR A 601 -0.28 -6.46 8.11
C TYR A 601 -0.03 -4.99 8.42
N VAL A 602 -0.76 -4.12 7.72
CA VAL A 602 -0.83 -2.69 8.00
C VAL A 602 -2.11 -2.40 8.79
N THR A 603 -2.04 -1.48 9.74
CA THR A 603 -3.23 -1.06 10.50
C THR A 603 -4.11 -0.18 9.59
N VAL A 604 -5.42 -0.41 9.57
CA VAL A 604 -6.42 0.36 8.83
C VAL A 604 -7.47 0.90 9.78
N GLU A 605 -7.63 2.21 9.82
CA GLU A 605 -8.72 2.85 10.57
C GLU A 605 -10.07 2.46 9.98
N MET A 606 -10.97 1.99 10.83
CA MET A 606 -12.32 1.57 10.47
C MET A 606 -13.33 2.62 10.93
N PRO A 607 -14.51 2.70 10.30
CA PRO A 607 -15.60 3.51 10.82
C PRO A 607 -15.91 3.12 12.28
N ASP A 608 -16.08 4.12 13.16
CA ASP A 608 -16.38 3.86 14.57
C ASP A 608 -17.73 3.12 14.70
N SER A 609 -17.83 2.21 15.66
CA SER A 609 -19.11 1.58 16.02
C SER A 609 -19.79 2.35 17.14
N ALA A 610 -21.12 2.43 17.13
CA ALA A 610 -21.90 3.07 18.18
C ALA A 610 -22.87 2.07 18.82
N VAL A 611 -22.85 1.98 20.14
CA VAL A 611 -23.70 1.03 20.88
C VAL A 611 -24.45 1.78 21.98
N PHE A 612 -25.75 1.54 22.08
CA PHE A 612 -26.58 2.08 23.15
C PHE A 612 -26.93 0.97 24.14
N SER A 613 -26.69 1.21 25.43
CA SER A 613 -26.95 0.26 26.52
C SER A 613 -27.56 0.90 27.76
N ASN A 614 -27.75 2.22 27.78
CA ASN A 614 -28.27 2.93 28.95
C ASN A 614 -29.81 2.94 28.95
N PHE A 615 -30.41 1.90 29.53
CA PHE A 615 -31.86 1.76 29.67
C PHE A 615 -32.38 2.09 31.08
N GLU A 616 -31.56 2.68 31.96
CA GLU A 616 -31.91 2.98 33.35
C GLU A 616 -32.67 4.32 33.48
N TRP A 617 -33.84 4.39 32.87
CA TRP A 617 -34.76 5.54 32.94
C TRP A 617 -36.22 5.07 32.78
N ASN A 618 -37.17 5.86 33.29
CA ASN A 618 -38.59 5.50 33.36
C ASN A 618 -39.47 6.31 32.40
N ASP A 619 -39.05 7.52 32.04
CA ASP A 619 -39.78 8.44 31.17
C ASP A 619 -38.81 9.27 30.32
N LEU A 620 -39.36 10.14 29.45
CA LEU A 620 -38.56 11.01 28.57
C LEU A 620 -37.68 11.98 29.37
N LEU A 621 -38.15 12.42 30.53
CA LEU A 621 -37.42 13.35 31.40
C LEU A 621 -36.21 12.65 32.04
N GLY A 622 -36.37 11.40 32.46
CA GLY A 622 -35.30 10.52 32.93
C GLY A 622 -34.28 10.20 31.83
N PHE A 623 -34.74 9.89 30.61
CA PHE A 623 -33.83 9.70 29.46
C PHE A 623 -32.99 10.96 29.24
N GLU A 624 -33.64 12.12 29.20
CA GLU A 624 -32.98 13.40 29.03
C GLU A 624 -31.93 13.67 30.13
N GLN A 625 -32.24 13.36 31.38
CA GLN A 625 -31.33 13.51 32.52
C GLN A 625 -30.14 12.55 32.45
N SER A 626 -30.31 11.37 31.85
CA SER A 626 -29.23 10.40 31.63
C SER A 626 -28.18 10.88 30.62
N LEU A 627 -28.55 11.80 29.73
CA LEU A 627 -27.65 12.36 28.73
C LEU A 627 -26.65 13.36 29.33
N SER A 628 -25.46 13.41 28.73
CA SER A 628 -24.48 14.46 28.99
C SER A 628 -25.06 15.86 28.77
N LYS A 629 -24.53 16.90 29.44
CA LYS A 629 -25.02 18.29 29.31
C LYS A 629 -25.12 18.75 27.84
N ARG A 630 -24.16 18.36 27.00
CA ARG A 630 -24.16 18.69 25.57
C ARG A 630 -25.23 17.90 24.80
N SER A 631 -25.27 16.58 24.98
CA SER A 631 -26.27 15.70 24.35
C SER A 631 -27.69 16.09 24.74
N ARG A 632 -27.92 16.46 26.00
CA ARG A 632 -29.20 16.97 26.52
C ARG A 632 -29.70 18.21 25.77
N ARG A 633 -28.82 19.19 25.54
CA ARG A 633 -29.16 20.40 24.78
C ARG A 633 -29.60 20.05 23.36
N HIS A 634 -28.89 19.13 22.69
CA HIS A 634 -29.26 18.67 21.36
C HIS A 634 -30.60 17.92 21.37
N PHE A 635 -30.79 17.00 22.31
CA PHE A 635 -32.03 16.24 22.44
C PHE A 635 -33.26 17.16 22.57
N ARG A 636 -33.21 18.15 23.47
CA ARG A 636 -34.31 19.13 23.66
C ARG A 636 -34.61 19.97 22.42
N ALA A 637 -33.60 20.30 21.63
CA ALA A 637 -33.74 21.20 20.48
C ALA A 637 -34.07 20.47 19.17
N GLU A 638 -33.56 19.25 19.00
CA GLU A 638 -33.46 18.58 17.70
C GLU A 638 -34.22 17.25 17.63
N VAL A 639 -34.63 16.68 18.76
CA VAL A 639 -35.28 15.35 18.83
C VAL A 639 -36.64 15.45 19.51
N LEU A 640 -36.67 15.94 20.76
CA LEU A 640 -37.89 16.00 21.57
C LEU A 640 -39.05 16.78 20.91
N PRO A 641 -38.83 17.95 20.25
CA PRO A 641 -39.92 18.70 19.62
C PRO A 641 -40.60 17.97 18.45
N PHE A 642 -39.96 16.92 17.92
CA PHE A 642 -40.39 16.20 16.73
C PHE A 642 -40.82 14.75 17.04
N ILE A 643 -40.94 14.39 18.32
CA ILE A 643 -41.26 13.02 18.75
C ILE A 643 -42.62 12.55 18.21
N ASP A 644 -43.57 13.49 18.11
CA ASP A 644 -44.93 13.26 17.64
C ASP A 644 -45.13 13.64 16.16
N THR A 645 -44.04 13.82 15.38
CA THR A 645 -44.17 14.20 13.96
C THR A 645 -44.66 13.05 13.08
N TYR A 646 -44.38 11.80 13.46
CA TYR A 646 -44.64 10.61 12.65
C TYR A 646 -45.54 9.63 13.40
N ASP A 647 -46.31 8.85 12.64
CA ASP A 647 -46.96 7.64 13.14
C ASP A 647 -45.92 6.51 13.11
N VAL A 648 -45.60 5.96 14.28
CA VAL A 648 -44.51 4.98 14.46
C VAL A 648 -45.10 3.60 14.70
N SER A 649 -44.64 2.61 13.96
CA SER A 649 -44.97 1.21 14.20
C SER A 649 -43.76 0.31 14.06
N VAL A 650 -43.76 -0.82 14.78
CA VAL A 650 -42.79 -1.89 14.58
C VAL A 650 -43.55 -3.15 14.21
N VAL A 651 -43.32 -3.64 13.00
CA VAL A 651 -44.03 -4.79 12.42
C VAL A 651 -43.08 -5.96 12.17
N ASP A 652 -43.63 -7.17 12.19
CA ASP A 652 -42.88 -8.39 11.87
C ASP A 652 -42.79 -8.63 10.36
N THR A 653 -43.76 -8.16 9.59
CA THR A 653 -43.81 -8.27 8.13
C THR A 653 -44.38 -7.00 7.50
N LEU A 654 -43.90 -6.68 6.31
CA LEU A 654 -44.35 -5.62 5.42
C LEU A 654 -45.23 -6.21 4.32
N SER A 655 -46.26 -5.45 3.90
CA SER A 655 -46.97 -5.76 2.65
C SER A 655 -46.02 -5.62 1.45
N THR A 656 -46.35 -6.23 0.31
CA THR A 656 -45.52 -6.11 -0.90
C THR A 656 -45.28 -4.65 -1.29
N SER A 657 -46.32 -3.81 -1.23
CA SER A 657 -46.20 -2.38 -1.55
C SER A 657 -45.34 -1.62 -0.54
N ASP A 658 -45.49 -1.90 0.77
CA ASP A 658 -44.67 -1.27 1.79
C ASP A 658 -43.20 -1.70 1.68
N LEU A 659 -42.93 -2.95 1.28
CA LEU A 659 -41.57 -3.48 1.09
C LEU A 659 -40.88 -2.84 -0.13
N GLU A 660 -41.59 -2.69 -1.25
CA GLU A 660 -41.10 -1.98 -2.43
C GLU A 660 -40.75 -0.53 -2.07
N LYS A 661 -41.63 0.14 -1.30
CA LYS A 661 -41.38 1.49 -0.81
C LYS A 661 -40.16 1.53 0.12
N ALA A 662 -40.06 0.60 1.06
CA ALA A 662 -38.93 0.50 1.98
C ALA A 662 -37.59 0.32 1.25
N TYR A 663 -37.58 -0.44 0.14
CA TYR A 663 -36.41 -0.61 -0.71
C TYR A 663 -36.04 0.67 -1.48
N GLU A 664 -37.03 1.39 -2.03
CA GLU A 664 -36.82 2.71 -2.66
C GLU A 664 -36.16 3.68 -1.67
N LEU A 665 -36.65 3.71 -0.43
CA LEU A 665 -36.10 4.54 0.64
C LEU A 665 -34.66 4.13 1.03
N TYR A 666 -34.33 2.84 0.98
CA TYR A 666 -32.96 2.36 1.14
C TYR A 666 -32.05 2.87 0.01
N LEU A 667 -32.50 2.79 -1.25
CA LEU A 667 -31.75 3.30 -2.40
C LEU A 667 -31.50 4.81 -2.30
N ASN A 668 -32.46 5.58 -1.77
CA ASN A 668 -32.30 7.00 -1.47
C ASN A 668 -31.16 7.26 -0.47
N VAL A 669 -31.07 6.48 0.60
CA VAL A 669 -29.94 6.57 1.54
C VAL A 669 -28.63 6.19 0.85
N LYS A 670 -28.65 5.12 0.05
CA LYS A 670 -27.47 4.57 -0.62
C LYS A 670 -26.87 5.54 -1.64
N ALA A 671 -27.69 6.16 -2.48
CA ALA A 671 -27.27 7.16 -3.48
C ALA A 671 -26.60 8.39 -2.85
N ASN A 672 -26.94 8.70 -1.60
CA ASN A 672 -26.44 9.86 -0.87
C ASN A 672 -25.31 9.53 0.14
N ASN A 673 -24.91 8.26 0.27
CA ASN A 673 -23.90 7.82 1.24
C ASN A 673 -22.63 7.31 0.55
N ILE A 674 -21.79 8.26 0.11
CA ILE A 674 -20.49 7.98 -0.50
C ILE A 674 -19.38 7.82 0.55
N ALA A 675 -19.64 8.21 1.81
CA ALA A 675 -18.64 8.14 2.89
C ALA A 675 -18.28 6.69 3.32
N ILE A 676 -19.16 5.72 3.08
CA ILE A 676 -18.86 4.29 3.14
C ILE A 676 -19.32 3.69 1.81
N ASN A 677 -18.42 3.66 0.83
CA ASN A 677 -18.78 3.31 -0.55
C ASN A 677 -18.76 1.78 -0.76
N ASN A 678 -19.85 1.09 -0.43
CA ASN A 678 -20.07 -0.32 -0.77
C ASN A 678 -20.99 -0.50 -1.99
N PHE A 679 -21.28 -1.74 -2.40
CA PHE A 679 -22.30 -2.02 -3.42
C PHE A 679 -23.71 -1.89 -2.83
N SER A 680 -24.69 -1.63 -3.69
CA SER A 680 -26.10 -1.66 -3.30
C SER A 680 -26.57 -3.11 -3.16
N TYR A 681 -27.38 -3.40 -2.15
CA TYR A 681 -27.99 -4.71 -1.98
C TYR A 681 -29.22 -4.87 -2.86
N ASN A 682 -29.48 -6.10 -3.30
CA ASN A 682 -30.60 -6.44 -4.18
C ASN A 682 -31.93 -6.47 -3.43
N TYR A 683 -33.05 -6.29 -4.14
CA TYR A 683 -34.39 -6.29 -3.56
C TYR A 683 -34.76 -7.61 -2.88
N ASP A 684 -34.28 -8.74 -3.38
CA ASP A 684 -34.52 -10.07 -2.82
C ASP A 684 -33.92 -10.26 -1.41
N LEU A 685 -32.89 -9.49 -1.01
CA LEU A 685 -32.44 -9.42 0.39
C LEU A 685 -33.58 -8.94 1.29
N PHE A 686 -34.29 -7.91 0.85
CA PHE A 686 -35.39 -7.31 1.59
C PHE A 686 -36.58 -8.26 1.67
N GLN A 687 -36.83 -9.03 0.60
CA GLN A 687 -37.80 -10.13 0.62
C GLN A 687 -37.40 -11.24 1.61
N ALA A 688 -36.12 -11.62 1.63
CA ALA A 688 -35.60 -12.63 2.55
C ALA A 688 -35.69 -12.15 4.02
N MET A 689 -35.40 -10.88 4.30
CA MET A 689 -35.60 -10.29 5.63
C MET A 689 -37.08 -10.31 6.01
N ASN A 690 -37.98 -9.94 5.09
CA ASN A 690 -39.43 -9.89 5.33
C ASN A 690 -40.06 -11.27 5.56
N ALA A 691 -39.46 -12.32 5.01
CA ALA A 691 -39.91 -13.70 5.20
C ALA A 691 -39.36 -14.35 6.49
N SER A 692 -38.50 -13.66 7.24
CA SER A 692 -37.77 -14.21 8.39
C SER A 692 -38.22 -13.58 9.70
N ASN A 693 -38.51 -14.43 10.70
CA ASN A 693 -38.87 -13.98 12.05
C ASN A 693 -37.70 -13.41 12.87
N LEU A 694 -36.50 -13.36 12.29
CA LEU A 694 -35.31 -12.75 12.89
C LEU A 694 -35.31 -11.22 12.75
N TRP A 695 -36.12 -10.69 11.84
CA TRP A 695 -36.16 -9.28 11.49
C TRP A 695 -37.47 -8.64 11.96
N LYS A 696 -37.38 -7.36 12.32
CA LYS A 696 -38.51 -6.47 12.54
C LYS A 696 -38.28 -5.17 11.79
N PHE A 697 -39.36 -4.50 11.40
CA PHE A 697 -39.32 -3.28 10.62
C PHE A 697 -39.91 -2.14 11.44
N LEU A 698 -39.09 -1.18 11.82
CA LEU A 698 -39.56 0.05 12.45
C LEU A 698 -39.87 1.06 11.34
N ILE A 699 -41.12 1.50 11.26
CA ILE A 699 -41.65 2.34 10.19
C ILE A 699 -42.09 3.68 10.78
N LEU A 700 -41.73 4.76 10.11
CA LEU A 700 -42.27 6.10 10.34
C LEU A 700 -43.11 6.49 9.13
N LYS A 701 -44.41 6.71 9.36
CA LYS A 701 -45.34 7.28 8.38
C LYS A 701 -45.62 8.73 8.70
N GLN A 702 -45.80 9.57 7.68
CA GLN A 702 -46.21 10.95 7.90
C GLN A 702 -47.60 10.96 8.53
N LYS A 703 -47.82 11.76 9.59
CA LYS A 703 -49.12 11.82 10.27
C LYS A 703 -50.25 12.13 9.29
N GLY A 704 -51.29 11.29 9.31
CA GLY A 704 -52.44 11.41 8.41
C GLY A 704 -52.18 10.94 6.97
N SER A 705 -51.03 10.32 6.70
CA SER A 705 -50.68 9.68 5.43
C SER A 705 -50.40 8.19 5.64
N ASN A 706 -50.67 7.38 4.62
CA ASN A 706 -50.24 5.98 4.60
C ASN A 706 -48.82 5.79 4.06
N ASP A 707 -48.18 6.87 3.58
CA ASP A 707 -46.86 6.81 2.96
C ASP A 707 -45.75 6.64 3.99
N ILE A 708 -44.80 5.75 3.69
CA ILE A 708 -43.64 5.48 4.53
C ILE A 708 -42.56 6.52 4.21
N GLU A 709 -42.18 7.29 5.22
CA GLU A 709 -41.11 8.28 5.12
C GLU A 709 -39.75 7.69 5.51
N GLY A 710 -39.74 6.80 6.51
CA GLY A 710 -38.52 6.17 7.00
C GLY A 710 -38.75 4.75 7.51
N VAL A 711 -37.71 3.93 7.40
CA VAL A 711 -37.72 2.53 7.82
C VAL A 711 -36.37 2.11 8.39
N MET A 712 -36.37 1.37 9.49
CA MET A 712 -35.21 0.62 9.98
C MET A 712 -35.46 -0.88 9.87
N PHE A 713 -34.48 -1.58 9.30
CA PHE A 713 -34.44 -3.04 9.19
C PHE A 713 -33.65 -3.59 10.38
N CYS A 714 -34.37 -4.06 11.40
CA CYS A 714 -33.80 -4.38 12.69
C CYS A 714 -33.69 -5.89 12.89
N TYR A 715 -32.47 -6.38 13.14
CA TYR A 715 -32.22 -7.75 13.55
C TYR A 715 -32.43 -7.92 15.06
N VAL A 716 -33.11 -8.99 15.47
CA VAL A 716 -33.33 -9.34 16.89
C VAL A 716 -32.32 -10.40 17.32
N ASN A 717 -31.31 -10.00 18.09
CA ASN A 717 -30.31 -10.93 18.63
C ASN A 717 -30.76 -11.44 20.00
N LYS A 718 -31.14 -12.72 20.04
CA LYS A 718 -31.68 -13.36 21.26
C LYS A 718 -30.57 -13.70 22.24
N THR A 719 -29.36 -13.96 21.74
CA THR A 719 -28.22 -14.41 22.54
C THR A 719 -27.74 -13.34 23.52
N ASN A 720 -27.65 -12.08 23.08
CA ASN A 720 -27.24 -10.97 23.93
C ASN A 720 -28.38 -9.97 24.21
N ASN A 721 -29.63 -10.37 23.92
CA ASN A 721 -30.83 -9.57 24.12
C ASN A 721 -30.68 -8.13 23.56
N SER A 722 -30.42 -8.03 22.25
CA SER A 722 -30.26 -6.75 21.56
C SER A 722 -31.13 -6.59 20.32
N PHE A 723 -31.48 -5.33 20.01
CA PHE A 723 -32.32 -4.93 18.89
C PHE A 723 -31.53 -4.04 17.94
N ASN A 724 -31.16 -4.53 16.76
CA ASN A 724 -30.03 -3.96 16.01
C ASN A 724 -30.47 -3.48 14.62
N PRO A 725 -30.59 -2.16 14.38
CA PRO A 725 -30.85 -1.63 13.04
C PRO A 725 -29.64 -1.85 12.12
N ILE A 726 -29.78 -2.76 11.15
CA ILE A 726 -28.70 -3.11 10.20
C ILE A 726 -28.76 -2.23 8.94
N LEU A 727 -29.96 -1.99 8.40
CA LEU A 727 -30.19 -1.11 7.26
C LEU A 727 -31.21 -0.02 7.60
N VAL A 728 -31.13 1.10 6.89
CA VAL A 728 -32.05 2.22 7.02
C VAL A 728 -32.47 2.72 5.64
N GLY A 729 -33.76 3.03 5.49
CA GLY A 729 -34.31 3.73 4.35
C GLY A 729 -34.96 5.04 4.79
N MET A 730 -34.77 6.11 4.01
CA MET A 730 -35.33 7.43 4.30
C MET A 730 -35.67 8.19 3.02
N SER A 731 -36.67 9.06 3.10
CA SER A 731 -36.98 10.01 2.03
C SER A 731 -35.90 11.07 1.88
N ASN A 732 -35.81 11.69 0.70
CA ASN A 732 -34.79 12.67 0.34
C ASN A 732 -35.22 14.14 0.55
N ASN A 733 -36.24 14.39 1.37
CA ASN A 733 -36.76 15.74 1.59
C ASN A 733 -35.83 16.57 2.50
N GLU A 734 -34.87 17.29 1.91
CA GLU A 734 -34.02 18.28 2.59
C GLU A 734 -34.85 19.56 2.83
N PRO A 735 -35.15 20.00 4.08
CA PRO A 735 -34.34 19.93 5.32
C PRO A 735 -34.80 18.90 6.38
N GLN A 736 -35.87 18.16 6.14
CA GLN A 736 -36.53 17.28 7.12
C GLN A 736 -35.80 15.95 7.32
N ARG A 737 -34.92 15.56 6.39
CA ARG A 737 -34.17 14.31 6.42
C ARG A 737 -33.38 14.08 7.72
N LEU A 738 -32.75 15.11 8.26
CA LEU A 738 -32.02 15.01 9.55
C LEU A 738 -32.97 14.78 10.73
N VAL A 739 -34.16 15.40 10.70
CA VAL A 739 -35.20 15.19 11.72
C VAL A 739 -35.70 13.75 11.64
N LEU A 740 -36.03 13.27 10.44
CA LEU A 740 -36.45 11.90 10.19
C LEU A 740 -35.41 10.88 10.71
N TYR A 741 -34.13 11.07 10.38
CA TYR A 741 -33.07 10.17 10.85
C TYR A 741 -32.96 10.12 12.39
N ARG A 742 -33.03 11.29 13.04
CA ARG A 742 -33.01 11.39 14.50
C ARG A 742 -34.21 10.70 15.13
N GLN A 743 -35.39 10.83 14.52
CA GLN A 743 -36.59 10.13 14.99
C GLN A 743 -36.45 8.62 14.80
N LEU A 744 -35.97 8.12 13.65
CA LEU A 744 -35.70 6.69 13.46
C LEU A 744 -34.77 6.14 14.56
N LEU A 745 -33.68 6.85 14.88
CA LEU A 745 -32.74 6.43 15.93
C LEU A 745 -33.40 6.43 17.32
N PHE A 746 -34.12 7.49 17.68
CA PHE A 746 -34.71 7.62 19.01
C PHE A 746 -35.89 6.69 19.22
N GLN A 747 -36.75 6.52 18.21
CA GLN A 747 -37.87 5.57 18.25
C GLN A 747 -37.38 4.13 18.37
N THR A 748 -36.22 3.80 17.78
CA THR A 748 -35.55 2.51 18.00
C THR A 748 -35.16 2.30 19.47
N ILE A 749 -34.65 3.35 20.14
CA ILE A 749 -34.31 3.30 21.56
C ILE A 749 -35.57 3.13 22.43
N LEU A 750 -36.64 3.86 22.13
CA LEU A 750 -37.92 3.76 22.85
C LEU A 750 -38.53 2.37 22.73
N PHE A 751 -38.59 1.82 21.51
CA PHE A 751 -39.08 0.47 21.29
C PHE A 751 -38.22 -0.57 22.03
N ALA A 752 -36.88 -0.43 21.94
CA ALA A 752 -35.98 -1.34 22.61
C ALA A 752 -36.19 -1.36 24.14
N LYS A 753 -36.38 -0.17 24.73
CA LYS A 753 -36.73 -0.02 26.16
C LYS A 753 -38.06 -0.70 26.48
N GLN A 754 -39.10 -0.45 25.70
CA GLN A 754 -40.44 -1.02 25.91
C GLN A 754 -40.41 -2.55 25.89
N GLN A 755 -39.58 -3.14 25.02
CA GLN A 755 -39.40 -4.58 24.89
C GLN A 755 -38.31 -5.15 25.81
N SER A 756 -37.76 -4.36 26.74
CA SER A 756 -36.73 -4.79 27.70
C SER A 756 -35.45 -5.37 27.06
N PHE A 757 -35.07 -4.87 25.89
CA PHE A 757 -33.75 -5.15 25.33
C PHE A 757 -32.65 -4.48 26.16
N SER A 758 -31.49 -5.12 26.22
CA SER A 758 -30.35 -4.64 27.02
C SER A 758 -29.39 -3.76 26.22
N LYS A 759 -29.45 -3.83 24.88
CA LYS A 759 -28.46 -3.21 24.00
C LYS A 759 -29.01 -2.96 22.59
N ILE A 760 -28.41 -2.01 21.88
CA ILE A 760 -28.65 -1.71 20.47
C ILE A 760 -27.29 -1.44 19.82
N TYR A 761 -26.94 -2.20 18.78
CA TYR A 761 -25.85 -1.87 17.87
C TYR A 761 -26.40 -0.92 16.79
N LEU A 762 -26.04 0.36 16.87
CA LEU A 762 -26.63 1.41 16.03
C LEU A 762 -25.98 1.54 14.65
N GLY A 763 -24.99 0.71 14.30
CA GLY A 763 -24.25 0.80 13.04
C GLY A 763 -22.99 1.68 13.12
N VAL A 764 -22.25 1.72 12.01
CA VAL A 764 -20.91 2.33 11.92
C VAL A 764 -20.84 3.73 11.28
N SER A 765 -21.98 4.33 10.94
CA SER A 765 -22.07 5.66 10.31
C SER A 765 -22.70 6.72 11.24
N ALA A 766 -22.69 8.00 10.84
CA ALA A 766 -23.41 9.08 11.54
C ALA A 766 -23.19 9.17 13.06
N ILE A 767 -21.95 8.91 13.50
CA ILE A 767 -21.53 8.80 14.92
C ILE A 767 -21.91 9.99 15.78
N PHE A 768 -21.86 11.20 15.20
CA PHE A 768 -22.24 12.42 15.90
C PHE A 768 -23.70 12.40 16.36
N GLU A 769 -24.62 11.94 15.52
CA GLU A 769 -26.05 11.87 15.86
C GLU A 769 -26.33 10.79 16.90
N LYS A 770 -25.66 9.64 16.80
CA LYS A 770 -25.80 8.53 17.76
C LYS A 770 -25.26 8.91 19.15
N ARG A 771 -24.15 9.63 19.21
CA ARG A 771 -23.58 10.16 20.46
C ARG A 771 -24.51 11.17 21.15
N LYS A 772 -25.25 11.97 20.38
CA LYS A 772 -26.26 12.90 20.96
C LYS A 772 -27.38 12.17 21.69
N LEU A 773 -27.68 10.93 21.28
CA LEU A 773 -28.67 10.08 21.94
C LEU A 773 -28.07 9.20 23.05
N GLY A 774 -26.82 9.42 23.45
CA GLY A 774 -26.19 8.71 24.57
C GLY A 774 -25.52 7.39 24.21
N ALA A 775 -25.33 7.09 22.92
CA ALA A 775 -24.57 5.91 22.52
C ALA A 775 -23.07 6.03 22.86
N GLU A 776 -22.49 4.94 23.34
CA GLU A 776 -21.05 4.78 23.52
C GLU A 776 -20.38 4.56 22.16
N ILE A 777 -19.26 5.25 21.92
CA ILE A 777 -18.52 5.17 20.66
C ILE A 777 -17.27 4.34 20.86
N PHE A 778 -17.12 3.28 20.07
CA PHE A 778 -15.91 2.45 20.05
C PHE A 778 -15.12 2.71 18.79
N TYR A 779 -13.89 3.18 18.98
CA TYR A 779 -12.91 3.37 17.92
C TYR A 779 -12.40 2.02 17.43
N ARG A 780 -12.54 1.77 16.12
CA ARG A 780 -12.24 0.49 15.49
C ARG A 780 -11.03 0.60 14.56
N SER A 781 -10.24 -0.47 14.54
CA SER A 781 -9.15 -0.68 13.60
C SER A 781 -9.26 -2.06 12.99
N ALA A 782 -8.81 -2.17 11.75
CA ALA A 782 -8.53 -3.42 11.07
C ALA A 782 -7.02 -3.58 10.85
N TYR A 783 -6.62 -4.80 10.53
CA TYR A 783 -5.28 -5.15 10.08
C TYR A 783 -5.43 -5.73 8.68
N ALA A 784 -4.83 -5.09 7.68
CA ALA A 784 -4.93 -5.50 6.29
C ALA A 784 -3.59 -6.00 5.78
N ARG A 785 -3.58 -7.14 5.10
CA ARG A 785 -2.43 -7.67 4.36
C ARG A 785 -2.80 -7.71 2.88
N MET A 786 -1.96 -7.16 2.02
CA MET A 786 -2.24 -6.98 0.58
C MET A 786 -1.22 -7.72 -0.27
N LYS A 787 -1.65 -8.49 -1.28
CA LYS A 787 -0.71 -9.21 -2.18
C LYS A 787 0.12 -8.24 -3.04
N ASP A 788 -0.44 -7.11 -3.42
CA ASP A 788 0.27 -6.00 -4.07
C ASP A 788 -0.32 -4.65 -3.65
N THR A 789 0.42 -3.56 -3.90
CA THR A 789 -0.01 -2.19 -3.55
C THR A 789 -0.57 -1.40 -4.74
N TYR A 790 -0.65 -2.00 -5.93
CA TYR A 790 -0.95 -1.27 -7.16
C TYR A 790 -2.28 -0.51 -7.10
N ASN A 791 -3.35 -1.16 -6.62
CA ASN A 791 -4.66 -0.50 -6.50
C ASN A 791 -4.65 0.62 -5.45
N SER A 792 -3.91 0.45 -4.35
CA SER A 792 -3.74 1.48 -3.32
C SER A 792 -2.97 2.70 -3.85
N ASP A 793 -1.89 2.47 -4.60
CA ASP A 793 -1.07 3.54 -5.18
C ASP A 793 -1.82 4.24 -6.32
N LEU A 794 -2.59 3.49 -7.11
CA LEU A 794 -3.48 4.04 -8.13
C LEU A 794 -4.59 4.90 -7.50
N LEU A 795 -5.15 4.48 -6.35
CA LEU A 795 -6.16 5.24 -5.60
C LEU A 795 -5.63 6.63 -5.17
N GLN A 796 -4.37 6.72 -4.75
CA GLN A 796 -3.71 8.00 -4.40
C GLN A 796 -3.54 8.96 -5.59
N THR A 797 -3.62 8.46 -6.83
CA THR A 797 -3.62 9.35 -8.02
C THR A 797 -4.91 10.16 -8.15
N PHE A 798 -6.00 9.76 -7.46
CA PHE A 798 -7.29 10.45 -7.44
C PHE A 798 -7.45 11.43 -6.27
N GLU A 799 -6.61 11.30 -5.23
CA GLU A 799 -6.48 12.28 -4.14
C GLU A 799 -5.91 13.61 -4.66
#